data_AF-A0A8H7BCV3-F1
#
_entry.id   AF-A0A8H7BCV3-F1
#
_cell.length_a   1.000
_cell.length_b   1.000
_cell.length_c   1.000
_cell.angle_alpha   90.00
_cell.angle_beta   90.00
_cell.angle_gamma   90.00
#
_symmetry.space_group_name_H-M   'P 1'
#
loop_
_entity.id
_entity.type
_entity.pdbx_description
1 polymer ?
#
loop_
_entity_poly.entity_id
_entity_poly.type
_entity_poly.pdbx_seq_one_letter_code
_entity_poly.pdbx_strand_id
1 'polypeptide(L)'
;MLQFLDNLVHYADPTLPSFSSLTYLYIIILVSSLLISFRSRQEEDNIAMIGCGSMGGGMALLFAEDGVNVSLSDPSEQAMDTVINKAEQQGYNGKIKKYNDYDSLCKSLSTPRLLVFSLPHGGVGDTVLEGLEPHLARDDIILDCGNEHFQNTERRQKKTEGTGIRYIGCGVSGGYQAARAGPSMCPGGDISALKEVLPLLEKVAAKDKNEKPCVGVIGKGGAGHYVKMMHNGIEHGMMSAICEAWGIMRKMGMDYEEIGDVLSQWNSEGELRGTFLVSIGADLSHKRDSSEKPNQKDPKHHPLVISQVLDKVVQDVTGEEGTGIWSNTEAIELHVPAFTLNIAHAFRLASAFRGDREQASKAADGGFPPSQLDISDKKAFLEDLRKATYASCLASYIQGMNVIAKADQEHKWEIDYSQIWKIWRAGCIIQADYISDEILAPVLKSNPKPKDLNLNFSTRVAKDVKNCFPALRRIVAKAVETDQIIPAISATLEYFKVASGTDLPTSFYEAELDYFGSHMFDKKGDKDANVKKPMEGKHHFEWKPATSQKEQYGLVYIFKLQPKTVTTSSTNFTHRLSRILQAYTTNTMRFFTLATALTSATLASSRLIGIAAPSTLAPNSTFTLTLLSEGYIQSVADVAVAWGFDIAPGYPGSLGAFTDSAYLGPEKSNQGQDNVTITASVPEELASDSYKGKDILLNAGIYSLYGASGGPVVTGFNVTVKIGETTGGEIVQSEGQAWIQNSIQ
;
A
#
# COMPACT_ATOMS: atom_id res chain seq x y z
N MET A 1 46.62 -15.71 20.14
CA MET A 1 45.59 -15.85 21.20
C MET A 1 45.51 -17.28 21.75
N LEU A 2 45.42 -18.32 20.91
CA LEU A 2 45.60 -19.72 21.35
C LEU A 2 46.95 -19.94 22.09
N GLN A 3 48.02 -19.35 21.58
CA GLN A 3 49.35 -19.35 22.22
C GLN A 3 49.41 -18.56 23.54
N PHE A 4 48.48 -17.62 23.77
CA PHE A 4 48.35 -16.88 25.04
C PHE A 4 47.55 -17.71 26.06
N LEU A 5 46.56 -18.49 25.60
CA LEU A 5 45.78 -19.41 26.42
C LEU A 5 46.59 -20.65 26.83
N ASP A 6 47.42 -21.20 25.94
CA ASP A 6 48.38 -22.29 26.28
C ASP A 6 49.38 -21.85 27.35
N ASN A 7 49.86 -20.60 27.26
CA ASN A 7 50.77 -20.04 28.26
C ASN A 7 50.08 -19.78 29.62
N LEU A 8 48.75 -19.62 29.66
CA LEU A 8 47.96 -19.40 30.88
C LEU A 8 47.63 -20.72 31.60
N VAL A 9 47.47 -21.82 30.84
CA VAL A 9 47.22 -23.16 31.38
C VAL A 9 48.51 -23.81 31.90
N HIS A 10 49.68 -23.43 31.35
CA HIS A 10 50.98 -23.99 31.73
C HIS A 10 51.80 -23.16 32.74
N TYR A 11 51.27 -22.04 33.23
CA TYR A 11 51.94 -21.22 34.25
C TYR A 11 51.64 -21.72 35.67
N ALA A 12 52.39 -22.73 36.14
CA ALA A 12 52.39 -23.14 37.53
C ALA A 12 53.36 -22.27 38.34
N ASP A 13 52.94 -21.05 38.70
CA ASP A 13 53.62 -20.24 39.71
C ASP A 13 53.09 -20.62 41.11
N PRO A 14 53.90 -21.23 41.99
CA PRO A 14 53.48 -21.68 43.31
C PRO A 14 53.19 -20.52 44.30
N THR A 15 53.34 -19.26 43.89
CA THR A 15 53.09 -18.07 44.74
C THR A 15 51.73 -17.41 44.53
N LEU A 16 50.95 -17.85 43.52
CA LEU A 16 49.60 -17.33 43.28
C LEU A 16 48.53 -18.14 44.02
N PRO A 17 47.50 -17.50 44.61
CA PRO A 17 46.45 -18.20 45.33
C PRO A 17 45.66 -19.13 44.40
N SER A 18 45.41 -20.37 44.83
CA SER A 18 44.65 -21.36 44.07
C SER A 18 43.25 -20.84 43.74
N PHE A 19 42.98 -20.56 42.48
CA PHE A 19 41.63 -20.20 42.03
C PHE A 19 40.69 -21.41 42.22
N SER A 20 39.50 -21.16 42.77
CA SER A 20 38.47 -22.19 42.89
C SER A 20 38.01 -22.67 41.51
N SER A 21 37.58 -23.93 41.41
CA SER A 21 37.02 -24.52 40.18
C SER A 21 35.89 -23.70 39.57
N LEU A 22 35.15 -22.93 40.37
CA LEU A 22 34.13 -21.98 39.90
C LEU A 22 34.73 -20.80 39.12
N THR A 23 35.90 -20.31 39.49
CA THR A 23 36.53 -19.16 38.84
C THR A 23 37.06 -19.53 37.46
N TYR A 24 37.63 -20.74 37.34
CA TYR A 24 38.01 -21.31 36.04
C TYR A 24 36.78 -21.50 35.13
N LEU A 25 35.67 -22.00 35.67
CA LEU A 25 34.43 -22.14 34.91
C LEU A 25 33.91 -20.78 34.43
N TYR A 26 33.97 -19.76 35.28
CA TYR A 26 33.55 -18.40 34.93
C TYR A 26 34.41 -17.79 33.82
N ILE A 27 35.74 -17.99 33.88
CA ILE A 27 36.68 -17.54 32.85
C ILE A 27 36.45 -18.30 31.55
N ILE A 28 36.20 -19.62 31.60
CA ILE A 28 35.88 -20.42 30.42
C ILE A 28 34.57 -19.94 29.79
N ILE A 29 33.54 -19.64 30.58
CA ILE A 29 32.28 -19.09 30.08
C ILE A 29 32.52 -17.73 29.44
N LEU A 30 33.23 -16.82 30.11
CA LEU A 30 33.54 -15.48 29.58
C LEU A 30 34.37 -15.53 28.30
N VAL A 31 35.38 -16.39 28.24
CA VAL A 31 36.24 -16.58 27.06
C VAL A 31 35.47 -17.29 25.94
N SER A 32 34.59 -18.23 26.26
CA SER A 32 33.70 -18.88 25.27
C SER A 32 32.68 -17.89 24.72
N SER A 33 32.07 -17.06 25.57
CA SER A 33 31.18 -15.98 25.16
C SER A 33 31.91 -14.91 24.35
N LEU A 34 33.15 -14.57 24.72
CA LEU A 34 34.00 -13.69 23.91
C LEU A 34 34.38 -14.33 22.58
N LEU A 35 34.72 -15.63 22.54
CA LEU A 35 35.09 -16.36 21.32
C LEU A 35 33.88 -16.56 20.39
N ILE A 36 32.68 -16.77 20.94
CA ILE A 36 31.41 -16.77 20.20
C ILE A 36 31.14 -15.37 19.63
N SER A 37 31.43 -14.31 20.40
CA SER A 37 31.30 -12.92 19.95
C SER A 37 32.41 -12.45 19.00
N PHE A 38 33.58 -13.10 19.00
CA PHE A 38 34.75 -12.78 18.16
C PHE A 38 34.91 -13.69 16.95
N ARG A 39 33.98 -14.63 16.72
CA ARG A 39 33.94 -15.38 15.46
C ARG A 39 33.49 -14.44 14.35
N SER A 40 34.40 -13.56 13.92
CA SER A 40 34.33 -12.87 12.65
C SER A 40 34.07 -13.93 11.58
N ARG A 41 32.95 -13.81 10.84
CA ARG A 41 32.62 -14.63 9.66
C ARG A 41 33.85 -14.75 8.76
N GLN A 42 34.49 -15.91 8.80
CA GLN A 42 35.69 -16.28 8.01
C GLN A 42 35.48 -17.61 7.27
N GLU A 43 34.28 -18.21 7.36
CA GLU A 43 33.85 -19.28 6.46
C GLU A 43 33.07 -18.65 5.30
N GLU A 44 33.15 -19.23 4.10
CA GLU A 44 32.43 -18.74 2.92
C GLU A 44 30.94 -18.60 3.24
N ASP A 45 30.43 -17.36 3.28
CA ASP A 45 29.03 -17.08 3.60
C ASP A 45 28.14 -17.74 2.53
N ASN A 46 27.37 -18.75 2.93
CA ASN A 46 26.32 -19.36 2.12
C ASN A 46 24.98 -18.72 2.49
N ILE A 47 24.34 -18.05 1.54
CA ILE A 47 23.02 -17.43 1.71
C ILE A 47 22.00 -18.07 0.78
N ALA A 48 20.72 -18.02 1.13
CA ALA A 48 19.65 -18.39 0.22
C ALA A 48 19.09 -17.17 -0.52
N MET A 49 18.82 -17.32 -1.82
CA MET A 49 17.99 -16.40 -2.60
C MET A 49 16.71 -17.13 -3.01
N ILE A 50 15.58 -16.71 -2.47
CA ILE A 50 14.27 -17.29 -2.76
C ILE A 50 13.49 -16.33 -3.65
N GLY A 51 13.24 -16.77 -4.88
CA GLY A 51 12.72 -15.93 -5.97
C GLY A 51 13.84 -15.49 -6.92
N CYS A 52 13.82 -16.02 -8.15
CA CYS A 52 14.84 -15.85 -9.19
C CYS A 52 14.34 -14.99 -10.37
N GLY A 53 13.36 -14.11 -10.14
CA GLY A 53 12.94 -13.10 -11.11
C GLY A 53 14.04 -12.08 -11.42
N SER A 54 13.74 -11.04 -12.20
CA SER A 54 14.74 -10.06 -12.66
C SER A 54 15.54 -9.41 -11.52
N MET A 55 14.90 -9.10 -10.39
CA MET A 55 15.57 -8.54 -9.21
C MET A 55 16.36 -9.61 -8.43
N GLY A 56 15.70 -10.69 -7.98
CA GLY A 56 16.35 -11.74 -7.19
C GLY A 56 17.50 -12.45 -7.93
N GLY A 57 17.33 -12.73 -9.21
CA GLY A 57 18.40 -13.27 -10.06
C GLY A 57 19.56 -12.28 -10.26
N GLY A 58 19.26 -10.98 -10.39
CA GLY A 58 20.28 -9.93 -10.43
C GLY A 58 21.07 -9.82 -9.12
N MET A 59 20.37 -9.87 -7.99
CA MET A 59 20.99 -9.85 -6.65
C MET A 59 21.80 -11.12 -6.37
N ALA A 60 21.35 -12.30 -6.82
CA ALA A 60 22.13 -13.53 -6.72
C ALA A 60 23.48 -13.42 -7.47
N LEU A 61 23.47 -12.82 -8.65
CA LEU A 61 24.70 -12.54 -9.40
C LEU A 61 25.59 -11.51 -8.70
N LEU A 62 25.01 -10.44 -8.14
CA LEU A 62 25.74 -9.46 -7.33
C LEU A 62 26.42 -10.10 -6.12
N PHE A 63 25.71 -10.94 -5.38
CA PHE A 63 26.27 -11.66 -4.24
C PHE A 63 27.41 -12.59 -4.66
N ALA A 64 27.25 -13.32 -5.76
CA ALA A 64 28.31 -14.18 -6.31
C ALA A 64 29.53 -13.39 -6.79
N GLU A 65 29.32 -12.23 -7.43
CA GLU A 65 30.36 -11.28 -7.84
C GLU A 65 31.18 -10.79 -6.63
N ASP A 66 30.51 -10.56 -5.51
CA ASP A 66 31.13 -10.23 -4.22
C ASP A 66 31.64 -11.46 -3.44
N GLY A 67 31.75 -12.63 -4.09
CA GLY A 67 32.36 -13.83 -3.53
C GLY A 67 31.49 -14.64 -2.56
N VAL A 68 30.21 -14.27 -2.38
CA VAL A 68 29.23 -14.98 -1.56
C VAL A 68 28.72 -16.21 -2.32
N ASN A 69 28.57 -17.34 -1.64
CA ASN A 69 27.95 -18.53 -2.24
C ASN A 69 26.42 -18.40 -2.11
N VAL A 70 25.69 -18.61 -3.20
CA VAL A 70 24.23 -18.39 -3.26
C VAL A 70 23.50 -19.70 -3.56
N SER A 71 22.61 -20.09 -2.65
CA SER A 71 21.69 -21.20 -2.82
C SER A 71 20.33 -20.68 -3.34
N LEU A 72 19.98 -21.00 -4.58
CA LEU A 72 18.74 -20.58 -5.22
C LEU A 72 17.59 -21.51 -4.88
N SER A 73 16.41 -20.92 -4.71
CA SER A 73 15.12 -21.63 -4.70
C SER A 73 14.07 -20.80 -5.45
N ASP A 74 13.41 -21.41 -6.42
CA ASP A 74 12.31 -20.83 -7.18
C ASP A 74 11.41 -21.96 -7.71
N PRO A 75 10.09 -21.78 -7.80
CA PRO A 75 9.22 -22.75 -8.48
C PRO A 75 9.59 -23.00 -9.94
N SER A 76 10.24 -22.05 -10.61
CA SER A 76 10.72 -22.16 -11.98
C SER A 76 12.19 -22.61 -12.03
N GLU A 77 12.40 -23.88 -12.39
CA GLU A 77 13.75 -24.39 -12.66
C GLU A 77 14.46 -23.59 -13.76
N GLN A 78 13.72 -23.16 -14.79
CA GLN A 78 14.26 -22.36 -15.88
C GLN A 78 14.81 -21.01 -15.41
N ALA A 79 14.15 -20.38 -14.43
CA ALA A 79 14.64 -19.13 -13.85
C ALA A 79 15.97 -19.34 -13.12
N MET A 80 16.07 -20.40 -12.31
CA MET A 80 17.32 -20.77 -11.62
C MET A 80 18.45 -21.10 -12.60
N ASP A 81 18.17 -21.91 -13.63
CA ASP A 81 19.14 -22.29 -14.66
C ASP A 81 19.64 -21.06 -15.43
N THR A 82 18.75 -20.10 -15.70
CA THR A 82 19.13 -18.83 -16.35
C THR A 82 20.13 -18.04 -15.50
N VAL A 83 19.94 -18.00 -14.17
CA VAL A 83 20.87 -17.33 -13.25
C VAL A 83 22.21 -18.05 -13.20
N ILE A 84 22.21 -19.38 -13.07
CA ILE A 84 23.42 -20.20 -13.03
C ILE A 84 24.22 -20.05 -14.33
N ASN A 85 23.58 -20.18 -15.49
CA ASN A 85 24.23 -20.03 -16.79
C ASN A 85 24.88 -18.64 -16.95
N LYS A 86 24.21 -17.58 -16.48
CA LYS A 86 24.77 -16.22 -16.48
C LYS A 86 25.98 -16.12 -15.55
N ALA A 87 25.95 -16.75 -14.38
CA ALA A 87 27.05 -16.76 -13.43
C ALA A 87 28.29 -17.47 -14.02
N GLU A 88 28.10 -18.61 -14.67
CA GLU A 88 29.16 -19.37 -15.34
C GLU A 88 29.80 -18.56 -16.48
N GLN A 89 28.98 -17.92 -17.31
CA GLN A 89 29.44 -17.04 -18.39
C GLN A 89 30.24 -15.83 -17.88
N GLN A 90 29.99 -15.39 -16.65
CA GLN A 90 30.66 -14.25 -16.01
C GLN A 90 31.85 -14.65 -15.14
N GLY A 91 32.16 -15.96 -15.04
CA GLY A 91 33.32 -16.47 -14.32
C GLY A 91 33.06 -16.83 -12.85
N TYR A 92 31.82 -16.80 -12.37
CA TYR A 92 31.44 -17.14 -10.99
C TYR A 92 31.08 -18.63 -10.83
N ASN A 93 31.82 -19.50 -11.51
CA ASN A 93 31.54 -20.93 -11.57
C ASN A 93 31.50 -21.57 -10.17
N GLY A 94 30.44 -22.35 -9.90
CA GLY A 94 30.26 -23.04 -8.62
C GLY A 94 29.82 -22.17 -7.44
N LYS A 95 29.72 -20.85 -7.61
CA LYS A 95 29.23 -19.91 -6.57
C LYS A 95 27.72 -19.94 -6.40
N ILE A 96 26.97 -20.32 -7.43
CA ILE A 96 25.51 -20.40 -7.40
C ILE A 96 25.07 -21.84 -7.61
N LYS A 97 24.19 -22.33 -6.73
CA LYS A 97 23.62 -23.69 -6.79
C LYS A 97 22.11 -23.64 -6.59
N LYS A 98 21.35 -24.48 -7.29
CA LYS A 98 19.88 -24.58 -7.11
C LYS A 98 19.49 -25.72 -6.18
N TYR A 99 18.40 -25.53 -5.44
CA TYR A 99 17.82 -26.49 -4.51
C TYR A 99 16.30 -26.57 -4.73
N ASN A 100 15.77 -27.80 -4.71
CA ASN A 100 14.38 -28.08 -5.09
C ASN A 100 13.45 -28.29 -3.87
N ASP A 101 13.99 -28.27 -2.65
CA ASP A 101 13.23 -28.42 -1.41
C ASP A 101 13.87 -27.60 -0.28
N TYR A 102 13.06 -27.18 0.70
CA TYR A 102 13.51 -26.31 1.78
C TYR A 102 14.45 -26.98 2.78
N ASP A 103 14.37 -28.30 2.96
CA ASP A 103 15.26 -29.05 3.85
C ASP A 103 16.70 -29.06 3.29
N SER A 104 16.86 -29.42 2.02
CA SER A 104 18.17 -29.40 1.35
C SER A 104 18.72 -27.99 1.19
N LEU A 105 17.85 -27.00 0.91
CA LEU A 105 18.22 -25.58 0.90
C LEU A 105 18.79 -25.15 2.25
N CYS A 106 18.06 -25.34 3.35
CA CYS A 106 18.49 -24.88 4.68
C CYS A 106 19.73 -25.63 5.19
N LYS A 107 19.94 -26.88 4.80
CA LYS A 107 21.16 -27.66 5.11
C LYS A 107 22.40 -27.16 4.37
N SER A 108 22.23 -26.41 3.28
CA SER A 108 23.35 -25.82 2.52
C SER A 108 23.92 -24.53 3.13
N LEU A 109 23.17 -23.90 4.05
CA LEU A 109 23.48 -22.58 4.58
C LEU A 109 24.32 -22.65 5.86
N SER A 110 25.14 -21.62 6.08
CA SER A 110 25.86 -21.41 7.34
C SER A 110 24.89 -20.94 8.44
N THR A 111 25.18 -21.25 9.71
CA THR A 111 24.36 -20.80 10.85
C THR A 111 24.95 -19.55 11.53
N PRO A 112 24.13 -18.56 11.94
CA PRO A 112 22.68 -18.44 11.67
C PRO A 112 22.42 -18.26 10.17
N ARG A 113 21.35 -18.90 9.68
CA ARG A 113 21.01 -18.88 8.24
C ARG A 113 20.51 -17.51 7.84
N LEU A 114 20.89 -17.07 6.64
CA LEU A 114 20.34 -15.88 6.01
C LEU A 114 19.58 -16.27 4.74
N LEU A 115 18.27 -16.03 4.77
CA LEU A 115 17.36 -16.28 3.65
C LEU A 115 16.87 -14.95 3.10
N VAL A 116 17.23 -14.64 1.85
CA VAL A 116 16.85 -13.41 1.16
C VAL A 116 15.66 -13.69 0.27
N PHE A 117 14.55 -12.98 0.47
CA PHE A 117 13.36 -13.12 -0.37
C PHE A 117 13.34 -12.06 -1.45
N SER A 118 13.03 -12.44 -2.68
CA SER A 118 12.68 -11.55 -3.79
C SER A 118 11.39 -12.06 -4.42
N LEU A 119 10.29 -11.93 -3.68
CA LEU A 119 9.01 -12.54 -4.00
C LEU A 119 7.98 -11.51 -4.49
N PRO A 120 6.95 -11.94 -5.24
CA PRO A 120 5.73 -11.15 -5.43
C PRO A 120 5.12 -10.78 -4.08
N HIS A 121 4.53 -9.60 -4.01
CA HIS A 121 3.87 -9.12 -2.80
C HIS A 121 2.60 -9.92 -2.46
N GLY A 122 2.16 -9.84 -1.21
CA GLY A 122 0.95 -10.54 -0.76
C GLY A 122 1.24 -11.99 -0.32
N GLY A 123 0.28 -12.90 -0.54
CA GLY A 123 0.27 -14.22 0.12
C GLY A 123 1.45 -15.14 -0.18
N VAL A 124 2.23 -14.89 -1.25
CA VAL A 124 3.38 -15.73 -1.61
C VAL A 124 4.43 -15.75 -0.50
N GLY A 125 4.72 -14.60 0.12
CA GLY A 125 5.66 -14.53 1.23
C GLY A 125 5.22 -15.33 2.45
N ASP A 126 3.91 -15.49 2.66
CA ASP A 126 3.35 -16.28 3.76
C ASP A 126 3.50 -17.77 3.50
N THR A 127 3.18 -18.22 2.28
CA THR A 127 3.39 -19.62 1.86
C THR A 127 4.86 -20.03 1.97
N VAL A 128 5.79 -19.16 1.55
CA VAL A 128 7.23 -19.42 1.65
C VAL A 128 7.67 -19.48 3.12
N LEU A 129 7.23 -18.53 3.95
CA LEU A 129 7.53 -18.53 5.39
C LEU A 129 7.04 -19.82 6.06
N GLU A 130 5.80 -20.24 5.81
CA GLU A 130 5.21 -21.47 6.37
C GLU A 130 5.95 -22.72 5.96
N GLY A 131 6.38 -22.79 4.70
CA GLY A 131 7.17 -23.92 4.22
C GLY A 131 8.58 -23.98 4.81
N LEU A 132 9.18 -22.83 5.15
CA LEU A 132 10.51 -22.75 5.75
C LEU A 132 10.52 -23.00 7.25
N GLU A 133 9.49 -22.54 7.97
CA GLU A 133 9.39 -22.61 9.44
C GLU A 133 9.82 -23.97 10.04
N PRO A 134 9.41 -25.14 9.50
CA PRO A 134 9.84 -26.45 10.02
C PRO A 134 11.35 -26.75 9.89
N HIS A 135 12.07 -26.01 9.05
CA HIS A 135 13.49 -26.23 8.72
C HIS A 135 14.41 -25.15 9.31
N LEU A 136 13.83 -24.06 9.84
CA LEU A 136 14.56 -22.97 10.47
C LEU A 136 14.88 -23.26 11.93
N ALA A 137 15.97 -22.68 12.41
CA ALA A 137 16.38 -22.71 13.80
C ALA A 137 16.28 -21.31 14.42
N ARG A 138 16.37 -21.27 15.76
CA ARG A 138 16.53 -20.01 16.49
C ARG A 138 17.72 -19.22 15.92
N ASP A 139 17.55 -17.90 15.87
CA ASP A 139 18.49 -16.91 15.35
C ASP A 139 18.64 -16.88 13.82
N ASP A 140 17.99 -17.77 13.07
CA ASP A 140 17.93 -17.65 11.61
C ASP A 140 17.22 -16.35 11.19
N ILE A 141 17.70 -15.75 10.09
CA ILE A 141 17.27 -14.44 9.61
C ILE A 141 16.59 -14.59 8.26
N ILE A 142 15.38 -14.05 8.16
CA ILE A 142 14.70 -13.79 6.89
C ILE A 142 14.85 -12.31 6.56
N LEU A 143 15.45 -12.02 5.41
CA LEU A 143 15.58 -10.69 4.84
C LEU A 143 14.64 -10.57 3.64
N ASP A 144 13.46 -10.00 3.85
CA ASP A 144 12.47 -9.80 2.80
C ASP A 144 12.84 -8.58 1.95
N CYS A 145 13.34 -8.82 0.75
CA CYS A 145 13.74 -7.80 -0.23
C CYS A 145 12.68 -7.55 -1.32
N GLY A 146 11.46 -8.06 -1.13
CA GLY A 146 10.34 -7.82 -2.04
C GLY A 146 9.83 -6.38 -2.02
N ASN A 147 8.94 -6.06 -2.97
CA ASN A 147 8.11 -4.85 -2.89
C ASN A 147 6.86 -5.15 -2.08
N GLU A 148 6.99 -5.30 -0.77
CA GLU A 148 5.88 -5.71 0.10
C GLU A 148 5.17 -4.54 0.79
N HIS A 149 3.88 -4.71 1.07
CA HIS A 149 3.13 -3.79 1.91
C HIS A 149 3.61 -3.89 3.37
N PHE A 150 3.92 -2.76 4.01
CA PHE A 150 4.55 -2.74 5.33
C PHE A 150 3.76 -3.52 6.41
N GLN A 151 2.43 -3.52 6.34
CA GLN A 151 1.59 -4.28 7.28
C GLN A 151 1.76 -5.79 7.14
N ASN A 152 2.05 -6.31 5.94
CA ASN A 152 2.37 -7.73 5.76
C ASN A 152 3.71 -8.06 6.42
N THR A 153 4.69 -7.17 6.33
CA THR A 153 5.96 -7.31 7.07
C THR A 153 5.74 -7.35 8.57
N GLU A 154 4.98 -6.42 9.13
CA GLU A 154 4.70 -6.39 10.56
C GLU A 154 3.93 -7.62 11.04
N ARG A 155 2.97 -8.09 10.23
CA ARG A 155 2.25 -9.35 10.50
C ARG A 155 3.20 -10.56 10.51
N ARG A 156 4.16 -10.64 9.58
CA ARG A 156 5.17 -11.73 9.51
C ARG A 156 6.20 -11.62 10.64
N GLN A 157 6.62 -10.41 11.00
CA GLN A 157 7.43 -10.16 12.19
C GLN A 157 6.72 -10.64 13.45
N LYS A 158 5.43 -10.33 13.62
CA LYS A 158 4.62 -10.81 14.74
C LYS A 158 4.42 -12.32 14.71
N LYS A 159 4.24 -12.93 13.54
CA LYS A 159 4.12 -14.40 13.40
C LYS A 159 5.39 -15.14 13.84
N THR A 160 6.55 -14.55 13.55
CA THR A 160 7.86 -15.13 13.93
C THR A 160 8.31 -14.75 15.35
N GLU A 161 7.55 -13.87 16.02
CA GLU A 161 7.80 -13.53 17.42
C GLU A 161 7.64 -14.77 18.32
N GLY A 162 8.62 -15.01 19.19
CA GLY A 162 8.63 -16.17 20.11
C GLY A 162 9.20 -17.46 19.52
N THR A 163 9.25 -17.62 18.19
CA THR A 163 9.93 -18.79 17.55
C THR A 163 11.45 -18.64 17.57
N GLY A 164 11.94 -17.41 17.63
CA GLY A 164 13.37 -17.07 17.53
C GLY A 164 13.85 -16.85 16.10
N ILE A 165 12.98 -16.98 15.10
CA ILE A 165 13.24 -16.55 13.72
C ILE A 165 13.17 -15.02 13.69
N ARG A 166 14.12 -14.37 13.02
CA ARG A 166 14.22 -12.91 12.97
C ARG A 166 13.87 -12.41 11.57
N TYR A 167 12.81 -11.62 11.45
CA TYR A 167 12.28 -11.15 10.18
C TYR A 167 12.59 -9.66 9.94
N ILE A 168 13.27 -9.35 8.84
CA ILE A 168 13.64 -8.00 8.42
C ILE A 168 12.91 -7.68 7.12
N GLY A 169 12.18 -6.56 7.09
CA GLY A 169 11.68 -6.00 5.83
C GLY A 169 12.70 -5.03 5.25
N CYS A 170 13.09 -5.21 3.99
CA CYS A 170 14.15 -4.45 3.35
C CYS A 170 13.77 -4.04 1.95
N GLY A 171 13.27 -2.81 1.79
CA GLY A 171 13.03 -2.31 0.44
C GLY A 171 14.32 -2.18 -0.37
N VAL A 172 14.30 -2.67 -1.61
CA VAL A 172 15.43 -2.60 -2.56
C VAL A 172 15.05 -1.73 -3.76
N SER A 173 15.82 -0.70 -4.08
CA SER A 173 15.58 0.19 -5.23
C SER A 173 16.75 0.19 -6.21
N GLY A 174 16.45 0.48 -7.48
CA GLY A 174 17.43 0.61 -8.57
C GLY A 174 17.09 -0.12 -9.87
N GLY A 175 16.04 -0.94 -9.86
CA GLY A 175 15.63 -1.73 -11.01
C GLY A 175 16.61 -2.85 -11.37
N TYR A 176 16.30 -3.62 -12.41
CA TYR A 176 17.07 -4.83 -12.74
C TYR A 176 18.53 -4.55 -13.11
N GLN A 177 18.83 -3.36 -13.64
CA GLN A 177 20.19 -2.96 -14.00
C GLN A 177 21.03 -2.65 -12.75
N ALA A 178 20.48 -1.92 -11.77
CA ALA A 178 21.19 -1.62 -10.53
C ALA A 178 21.18 -2.79 -9.53
N ALA A 179 20.27 -3.76 -9.67
CA ALA A 179 20.34 -5.02 -8.91
C ALA A 179 21.71 -5.70 -9.04
N ARG A 180 22.44 -5.43 -10.14
CA ARG A 180 23.80 -5.90 -10.36
C ARG A 180 24.89 -4.86 -10.06
N ALA A 181 24.63 -3.56 -10.28
CA ALA A 181 25.60 -2.50 -10.04
C ALA A 181 25.68 -2.04 -8.57
N GLY A 182 24.81 -2.60 -7.72
CA GLY A 182 24.63 -2.22 -6.33
C GLY A 182 23.32 -1.43 -6.15
N PRO A 183 22.30 -2.00 -5.48
CA PRO A 183 21.05 -1.29 -5.24
C PRO A 183 21.15 -0.37 -4.03
N SER A 184 20.17 0.53 -3.89
CA SER A 184 19.87 1.19 -2.62
C SER A 184 18.99 0.26 -1.77
N MET A 185 19.30 0.13 -0.48
CA MET A 185 18.59 -0.78 0.43
C MET A 185 18.18 -0.08 1.73
N CYS A 186 16.96 -0.36 2.19
CA CYS A 186 16.37 0.25 3.39
C CYS A 186 15.82 -0.79 4.35
N PRO A 187 16.69 -1.55 5.06
CA PRO A 187 16.25 -2.56 6.01
C PRO A 187 15.66 -1.94 7.28
N GLY A 188 14.57 -2.53 7.79
CA GLY A 188 13.91 -2.18 9.04
C GLY A 188 13.38 -3.42 9.77
N GLY A 189 13.32 -3.35 11.10
CA GLY A 189 12.92 -4.48 11.96
C GLY A 189 13.79 -4.63 13.20
N ASP A 190 14.11 -5.88 13.55
CA ASP A 190 14.90 -6.21 14.74
C ASP A 190 16.35 -5.70 14.64
N ILE A 191 16.76 -4.86 15.61
CA ILE A 191 18.08 -4.21 15.62
C ILE A 191 19.23 -5.23 15.72
N SER A 192 19.04 -6.36 16.40
CA SER A 192 20.09 -7.38 16.52
C SER A 192 20.33 -8.08 15.19
N ALA A 193 19.27 -8.45 14.47
CA ALA A 193 19.35 -9.06 13.15
C ALA A 193 19.90 -8.06 12.12
N LEU A 194 19.47 -6.80 12.20
CA LEU A 194 19.98 -5.72 11.34
C LEU A 194 21.50 -5.55 11.46
N LYS A 195 22.07 -5.61 12.68
CA LYS A 195 23.53 -5.55 12.88
C LYS A 195 24.28 -6.70 12.22
N GLU A 196 23.67 -7.87 12.13
CA GLU A 196 24.29 -9.05 11.51
C GLU A 196 24.24 -9.03 9.99
N VAL A 197 23.17 -8.52 9.38
CA VAL A 197 23.05 -8.44 7.91
C VAL A 197 23.72 -7.21 7.33
N LEU A 198 23.86 -6.12 8.10
CA LEU A 198 24.36 -4.84 7.59
C LEU A 198 25.74 -4.92 6.92
N PRO A 199 26.75 -5.68 7.42
CA PRO A 199 28.04 -5.79 6.73
C PRO A 199 27.94 -6.36 5.30
N LEU A 200 27.08 -7.36 5.08
CA LEU A 200 26.81 -7.90 3.75
C LEU A 200 26.12 -6.85 2.88
N LEU A 201 25.09 -6.18 3.41
CA LEU A 201 24.35 -5.17 2.65
C LEU A 201 25.22 -3.95 2.32
N GLU A 202 26.13 -3.54 3.21
CA GLU A 202 27.06 -2.44 2.97
C GLU A 202 28.08 -2.80 1.90
N LYS A 203 28.50 -4.07 1.82
CA LYS A 203 29.40 -4.56 0.78
C LYS A 203 28.79 -4.41 -0.61
N VAL A 204 27.53 -4.84 -0.75
CA VAL A 204 26.85 -5.01 -2.05
C VAL A 204 26.03 -3.79 -2.47
N ALA A 205 25.76 -2.84 -1.57
CA ALA A 205 25.01 -1.61 -1.89
C ALA A 205 25.78 -0.70 -2.86
N ALA A 206 25.02 0.08 -3.65
CA ALA A 206 25.56 1.22 -4.38
C ALA A 206 26.39 2.13 -3.46
N LYS A 207 27.45 2.72 -3.99
CA LYS A 207 28.22 3.75 -3.28
C LYS A 207 27.91 5.12 -3.85
N ASP A 208 27.78 6.11 -2.98
CA ASP A 208 27.69 7.51 -3.41
C ASP A 208 29.04 8.03 -3.94
N LYS A 209 29.06 9.29 -4.40
CA LYS A 209 30.28 9.97 -4.86
C LYS A 209 31.42 10.10 -3.83
N ASN A 210 31.14 9.82 -2.55
CA ASN A 210 32.10 9.83 -1.45
C ASN A 210 32.38 8.39 -0.93
N GLU A 211 32.09 7.37 -1.75
CA GLU A 211 32.28 5.95 -1.47
C GLU A 211 31.48 5.42 -0.26
N LYS A 212 30.40 6.11 0.14
CA LYS A 212 29.52 5.66 1.23
C LYS A 212 28.42 4.74 0.70
N PRO A 213 28.20 3.58 1.33
CA PRO A 213 27.16 2.64 0.89
C PRO A 213 25.76 3.24 1.06
N CYS A 214 24.89 3.02 0.08
CA CYS A 214 23.49 3.43 0.07
C CYS A 214 22.61 2.36 0.72
N VAL A 215 23.00 1.98 1.94
CA VAL A 215 22.18 1.17 2.85
C VAL A 215 22.20 1.79 4.26
N GLY A 216 21.08 1.76 4.94
CA GLY A 216 20.94 2.28 6.30
C GLY A 216 19.78 1.64 7.04
N VAL A 217 19.97 1.39 8.34
CA VAL A 217 18.91 0.88 9.22
C VAL A 217 17.85 1.96 9.40
N ILE A 218 16.67 1.75 8.83
CA ILE A 218 15.64 2.77 8.81
C ILE A 218 14.99 2.95 10.17
N GLY A 219 14.54 1.86 10.78
CA GLY A 219 13.74 1.89 11.99
C GLY A 219 13.20 0.50 12.34
N LYS A 220 12.24 0.47 13.25
CA LYS A 220 11.58 -0.75 13.72
C LYS A 220 10.45 -1.19 12.77
N GLY A 221 9.90 -2.39 13.02
CA GLY A 221 8.68 -2.85 12.37
C GLY A 221 8.77 -2.88 10.84
N GLY A 222 7.72 -2.39 10.18
CA GLY A 222 7.60 -2.32 8.73
C GLY A 222 8.29 -1.11 8.06
N ALA A 223 9.06 -0.31 8.81
CA ALA A 223 9.58 0.98 8.33
C ALA A 223 10.41 0.90 7.05
N GLY A 224 11.18 -0.18 6.87
CA GLY A 224 11.99 -0.38 5.66
C GLY A 224 11.15 -0.46 4.39
N HIS A 225 10.13 -1.32 4.38
CA HIS A 225 9.18 -1.39 3.27
C HIS A 225 8.31 -0.14 3.14
N TYR A 226 7.98 0.54 4.25
CA TYR A 226 7.25 1.81 4.19
C TYR A 226 8.04 2.89 3.44
N VAL A 227 9.32 3.09 3.79
CA VAL A 227 10.19 4.06 3.12
C VAL A 227 10.36 3.72 1.63
N LYS A 228 10.44 2.43 1.28
CA LYS A 228 10.48 2.01 -0.12
C LYS A 228 9.18 2.27 -0.88
N MET A 229 8.05 1.98 -0.27
CA MET A 229 6.73 2.30 -0.83
C MET A 229 6.63 3.80 -1.12
N MET A 230 7.01 4.65 -0.16
CA MET A 230 7.00 6.11 -0.36
C MET A 230 8.05 6.59 -1.37
N HIS A 231 9.21 5.93 -1.47
CA HIS A 231 10.16 6.15 -2.56
C HIS A 231 9.49 5.97 -3.93
N ASN A 232 8.71 4.89 -4.14
CA ASN A 232 8.01 4.69 -5.41
C ASN A 232 6.88 5.72 -5.65
N GLY A 233 6.23 6.20 -4.59
CA GLY A 233 5.32 7.35 -4.68
C GLY A 233 6.04 8.60 -5.22
N ILE A 234 7.19 8.95 -4.64
CA ILE A 234 8.04 10.07 -5.09
C ILE A 234 8.48 9.87 -6.54
N GLU A 235 8.90 8.65 -6.89
CA GLU A 235 9.30 8.25 -8.23
C GLU A 235 8.21 8.56 -9.26
N HIS A 236 6.95 8.19 -8.98
CA HIS A 236 5.83 8.47 -9.88
C HIS A 236 5.62 9.97 -10.10
N GLY A 237 5.69 10.77 -9.03
CA GLY A 237 5.60 12.22 -9.12
C GLY A 237 6.70 12.84 -9.99
N MET A 238 7.94 12.38 -9.84
CA MET A 238 9.07 12.82 -10.65
C MET A 238 8.94 12.37 -12.12
N MET A 239 8.59 11.10 -12.35
CA MET A 239 8.40 10.56 -13.71
C MET A 239 7.30 11.31 -14.46
N SER A 240 6.18 11.61 -13.81
CA SER A 240 5.10 12.40 -14.40
C SER A 240 5.58 13.81 -14.77
N ALA A 241 6.29 14.51 -13.89
CA ALA A 241 6.81 15.85 -14.21
C ALA A 241 7.78 15.86 -15.40
N ILE A 242 8.66 14.85 -15.49
CA ILE A 242 9.64 14.72 -16.56
C ILE A 242 8.96 14.35 -17.89
N CYS A 243 7.99 13.43 -17.89
CA CYS A 243 7.28 13.05 -19.11
C CYS A 243 6.35 14.17 -19.63
N GLU A 244 5.76 14.96 -18.73
CA GLU A 244 4.99 16.16 -19.08
C GLU A 244 5.87 17.22 -19.74
N ALA A 245 7.08 17.45 -19.23
CA ALA A 245 8.05 18.35 -19.84
C ALA A 245 8.51 17.87 -21.22
N TRP A 246 8.78 16.57 -21.35
CA TRP A 246 9.03 15.93 -22.63
C TRP A 246 7.88 16.16 -23.62
N GLY A 247 6.63 15.98 -23.18
CA GLY A 247 5.43 16.22 -23.98
C GLY A 247 5.30 17.67 -24.46
N ILE A 248 5.63 18.64 -23.59
CA ILE A 248 5.67 20.06 -23.96
C ILE A 248 6.75 20.32 -25.02
N MET A 249 7.98 19.82 -24.85
CA MET A 249 9.04 20.03 -25.82
C MET A 249 8.70 19.45 -27.21
N ARG A 250 8.04 18.29 -27.24
CA ARG A 250 7.48 17.72 -28.48
C ARG A 250 6.49 18.67 -29.15
N LYS A 251 5.66 19.36 -28.37
CA LYS A 251 4.67 20.33 -28.86
C LYS A 251 5.29 21.69 -29.22
N MET A 252 6.55 21.94 -28.86
CA MET A 252 7.35 23.06 -29.38
C MET A 252 8.02 22.76 -30.74
N GLY A 253 7.75 21.57 -31.30
CA GLY A 253 8.31 21.11 -32.56
C GLY A 253 9.74 20.57 -32.47
N MET A 254 10.23 20.24 -31.28
CA MET A 254 11.54 19.61 -31.11
C MET A 254 11.48 18.13 -31.49
N ASP A 255 12.53 17.63 -32.14
CA ASP A 255 12.68 16.21 -32.38
C ASP A 255 13.10 15.46 -31.10
N TYR A 256 13.16 14.13 -31.15
CA TYR A 256 13.48 13.34 -29.96
C TYR A 256 14.93 13.54 -29.50
N GLU A 257 15.90 13.57 -30.41
CA GLU A 257 17.32 13.66 -30.05
C GLU A 257 17.65 15.05 -29.49
N GLU A 258 17.09 16.12 -30.08
CA GLU A 258 17.15 17.49 -29.53
C GLU A 258 16.63 17.56 -28.09
N ILE A 259 15.54 16.85 -27.80
CA ILE A 259 15.02 16.75 -26.43
C ILE A 259 16.02 16.00 -25.53
N GLY A 260 16.62 14.93 -26.04
CA GLY A 260 17.67 14.20 -25.33
C GLY A 260 18.87 15.06 -24.96
N ASP A 261 19.30 15.96 -25.86
CA ASP A 261 20.37 16.92 -25.60
C ASP A 261 20.00 17.91 -24.50
N VAL A 262 18.76 18.43 -24.53
CA VAL A 262 18.25 19.32 -23.47
C VAL A 262 18.20 18.60 -22.10
N LEU A 263 17.71 17.36 -22.06
CA LEU A 263 17.69 16.57 -20.83
C LEU A 263 19.11 16.25 -20.33
N SER A 264 20.05 15.99 -21.25
CA SER A 264 21.46 15.81 -20.90
C SER A 264 22.04 17.08 -20.26
N GLN A 265 21.74 18.25 -20.82
CA GLN A 265 22.14 19.52 -20.22
C GLN A 265 21.52 19.70 -18.84
N TRP A 266 20.21 19.49 -18.69
CA TRP A 266 19.51 19.61 -17.40
C TRP A 266 20.08 18.66 -16.34
N ASN A 267 20.53 17.47 -16.74
CA ASN A 267 21.14 16.51 -15.83
C ASN A 267 22.60 16.82 -15.47
N SER A 268 23.28 17.65 -16.27
CA SER A 268 24.69 18.01 -16.03
C SER A 268 24.85 19.17 -15.04
N GLU A 269 23.89 20.10 -14.99
CA GLU A 269 24.00 21.35 -14.24
C GLU A 269 22.67 21.84 -13.65
N GLY A 270 22.75 22.85 -12.79
CA GLY A 270 21.57 23.44 -12.15
C GLY A 270 20.87 22.50 -11.16
N GLU A 271 19.57 22.75 -10.97
CA GLU A 271 18.76 22.10 -9.94
C GLU A 271 18.27 20.68 -10.29
N LEU A 272 18.41 20.26 -11.56
CA LEU A 272 18.14 18.89 -12.01
C LEU A 272 19.40 18.03 -12.14
N ARG A 273 20.58 18.56 -11.79
CA ARG A 273 21.85 17.83 -11.93
C ARG A 273 21.83 16.49 -11.18
N GLY A 274 22.42 15.47 -11.78
CA GLY A 274 22.55 14.13 -11.19
C GLY A 274 21.20 13.49 -10.87
N THR A 275 20.15 13.79 -11.64
CA THR A 275 18.84 13.17 -11.51
C THR A 275 18.74 11.96 -12.43
N PHE A 276 18.71 10.76 -11.86
CA PHE A 276 18.71 9.50 -12.63
C PHE A 276 17.57 9.45 -13.67
N LEU A 277 16.35 9.83 -13.28
CA LEU A 277 15.20 9.87 -14.19
C LEU A 277 15.36 10.85 -15.37
N VAL A 278 16.11 11.94 -15.21
CA VAL A 278 16.42 12.87 -16.30
C VAL A 278 17.50 12.26 -17.21
N SER A 279 18.51 11.63 -16.61
CA SER A 279 19.57 10.91 -17.34
C SER A 279 19.01 9.84 -18.26
N ILE A 280 18.13 8.96 -17.74
CA ILE A 280 17.52 7.92 -18.59
C ILE A 280 16.59 8.52 -19.64
N GLY A 281 15.94 9.65 -19.35
CA GLY A 281 15.13 10.37 -20.35
C GLY A 281 15.96 10.82 -21.56
N ALA A 282 17.21 11.24 -21.32
CA ALA A 282 18.16 11.56 -22.38
C ALA A 282 18.57 10.30 -23.18
N ASP A 283 18.90 9.20 -22.50
CA ASP A 283 19.29 7.94 -23.16
C ASP A 283 18.15 7.36 -24.01
N LEU A 284 16.92 7.36 -23.48
CA LEU A 284 15.73 6.88 -24.17
C LEU A 284 15.45 7.66 -25.46
N SER A 285 15.76 8.97 -25.44
CA SER A 285 15.55 9.87 -26.57
C SER A 285 16.52 9.64 -27.73
N HIS A 286 17.66 8.97 -27.47
CA HIS A 286 18.68 8.63 -28.46
C HIS A 286 18.69 7.15 -28.88
N LYS A 287 17.93 6.29 -28.18
CA LYS A 287 17.99 4.85 -28.41
C LYS A 287 17.32 4.46 -29.73
N ARG A 288 18.11 3.91 -30.66
CA ARG A 288 17.64 3.35 -31.93
C ARG A 288 17.49 1.83 -31.86
N ASP A 289 16.49 1.31 -32.58
CA ASP A 289 16.25 -0.13 -32.71
C ASP A 289 17.06 -0.73 -33.86
N SER A 290 18.22 -1.32 -33.55
CA SER A 290 19.08 -1.97 -34.53
C SER A 290 18.48 -3.22 -35.18
N SER A 291 17.39 -3.77 -34.63
CA SER A 291 16.72 -4.96 -35.19
C SER A 291 15.77 -4.64 -36.33
N GLU A 292 15.24 -3.40 -36.38
CA GLU A 292 14.34 -2.95 -37.44
C GLU A 292 15.09 -2.38 -38.65
N LYS A 293 14.46 -2.34 -39.82
CA LYS A 293 15.08 -1.69 -40.99
C LYS A 293 14.91 -0.17 -40.92
N PRO A 294 15.88 0.62 -41.40
CA PRO A 294 15.70 2.06 -41.60
C PRO A 294 14.43 2.36 -42.41
N ASN A 295 13.72 3.43 -42.04
CA ASN A 295 12.46 3.76 -42.71
C ASN A 295 12.71 4.43 -44.08
N GLN A 296 11.71 4.45 -44.97
CA GLN A 296 11.88 5.03 -46.32
C GLN A 296 12.17 6.55 -46.34
N LYS A 297 11.71 7.28 -45.33
CA LYS A 297 11.93 8.73 -45.14
C LYS A 297 13.29 9.06 -44.53
N ASP A 298 13.90 8.14 -43.78
CA ASP A 298 15.28 8.22 -43.29
C ASP A 298 15.99 6.87 -43.48
N PRO A 299 16.50 6.59 -44.70
CA PRO A 299 17.11 5.31 -45.02
C PRO A 299 18.48 5.11 -44.35
N LYS A 300 19.01 6.13 -43.66
CA LYS A 300 20.34 6.10 -43.04
C LYS A 300 20.28 5.68 -41.58
N HIS A 301 19.14 5.84 -40.91
CA HIS A 301 19.03 5.53 -39.49
C HIS A 301 17.88 4.60 -39.17
N HIS A 302 18.13 3.71 -38.23
CA HIS A 302 17.12 2.90 -37.56
C HIS A 302 16.10 3.78 -36.81
N PRO A 303 14.84 3.34 -36.67
CA PRO A 303 13.84 4.08 -35.92
C PRO A 303 14.26 4.26 -34.46
N LEU A 304 13.87 5.38 -33.87
CA LEU A 304 14.03 5.62 -32.44
C LEU A 304 13.00 4.80 -31.67
N VAL A 305 13.42 4.05 -30.67
CA VAL A 305 12.55 3.16 -29.88
C VAL A 305 11.40 3.94 -29.26
N ILE A 306 11.68 5.12 -28.69
CA ILE A 306 10.67 5.98 -28.08
C ILE A 306 9.54 6.38 -29.05
N SER A 307 9.81 6.42 -30.35
CA SER A 307 8.78 6.72 -31.37
C SER A 307 7.76 5.59 -31.58
N GLN A 308 8.04 4.41 -31.03
CA GLN A 308 7.22 3.20 -31.14
C GLN A 308 6.53 2.84 -29.82
N VAL A 309 6.91 3.49 -28.71
CA VAL A 309 6.35 3.23 -27.38
C VAL A 309 4.97 3.87 -27.29
N LEU A 310 3.98 3.08 -26.84
CA LEU A 310 2.60 3.53 -26.66
C LEU A 310 2.42 4.20 -25.30
N ASP A 311 1.54 5.21 -25.25
CA ASP A 311 1.15 5.96 -24.05
C ASP A 311 0.21 5.17 -23.12
N LYS A 312 0.66 3.99 -22.67
CA LYS A 312 -0.17 3.03 -21.92
C LYS A 312 0.64 2.35 -20.81
N VAL A 313 0.63 2.95 -19.63
CA VAL A 313 1.21 2.35 -18.41
C VAL A 313 0.16 1.42 -17.80
N VAL A 314 0.48 0.14 -17.55
CA VAL A 314 -0.52 -0.88 -17.15
C VAL A 314 -0.21 -1.59 -15.84
N GLN A 315 0.98 -1.39 -15.29
CA GLN A 315 1.53 -2.13 -14.15
C GLN A 315 0.65 -1.99 -12.89
N ASP A 316 0.02 -0.82 -12.70
CA ASP A 316 -0.91 -0.56 -11.61
C ASP A 316 -2.24 -1.33 -11.75
N VAL A 317 -2.63 -1.69 -12.98
CA VAL A 317 -3.91 -2.38 -13.29
C VAL A 317 -3.72 -3.90 -13.39
N THR A 318 -2.55 -4.36 -13.82
CA THR A 318 -2.23 -5.80 -13.89
C THR A 318 -1.94 -6.43 -12.53
N GLY A 319 -1.80 -5.61 -11.48
CA GLY A 319 -1.47 -6.06 -10.13
C GLY A 319 0.01 -6.45 -9.97
N GLU A 320 0.85 -6.15 -10.95
CA GLU A 320 2.29 -6.42 -10.90
C GLU A 320 3.04 -5.41 -10.00
N GLU A 321 2.48 -4.20 -9.84
CA GLU A 321 3.07 -3.12 -9.03
C GLU A 321 2.02 -2.45 -8.13
N GLY A 322 2.07 -2.73 -6.82
CA GLY A 322 1.12 -2.18 -5.84
C GLY A 322 1.57 -0.89 -5.15
N THR A 323 2.87 -0.58 -5.16
CA THR A 323 3.46 0.52 -4.37
C THR A 323 2.94 1.91 -4.77
N GLY A 324 2.58 2.09 -6.04
CA GLY A 324 1.90 3.29 -6.53
C GLY A 324 0.57 3.52 -5.83
N ILE A 325 -0.28 2.50 -5.73
CA ILE A 325 -1.58 2.59 -5.05
C ILE A 325 -1.37 2.84 -3.56
N TRP A 326 -0.52 2.02 -2.92
CA TRP A 326 -0.34 2.06 -1.47
C TRP A 326 0.18 3.40 -0.96
N SER A 327 1.17 4.00 -1.64
CA SER A 327 1.71 5.31 -1.25
C SER A 327 0.67 6.43 -1.30
N ASN A 328 -0.27 6.38 -2.25
CA ASN A 328 -1.35 7.36 -2.36
C ASN A 328 -2.46 7.11 -1.33
N THR A 329 -2.81 5.86 -1.08
CA THR A 329 -3.74 5.49 -0.02
C THR A 329 -3.23 5.94 1.34
N GLU A 330 -1.95 5.71 1.65
CA GLU A 330 -1.33 6.14 2.90
C GLU A 330 -1.35 7.66 3.10
N ALA A 331 -1.08 8.43 2.04
CA ALA A 331 -1.20 9.88 2.10
C ALA A 331 -2.64 10.32 2.47
N ILE A 332 -3.65 9.66 1.90
CA ILE A 332 -5.07 9.95 2.16
C ILE A 332 -5.46 9.53 3.57
N GLU A 333 -5.15 8.30 3.98
CA GLU A 333 -5.50 7.73 5.30
C GLU A 333 -4.86 8.51 6.46
N LEU A 334 -3.61 8.97 6.26
CA LEU A 334 -2.91 9.79 7.25
C LEU A 334 -3.31 11.28 7.21
N HIS A 335 -4.25 11.66 6.33
CA HIS A 335 -4.70 13.03 6.11
C HIS A 335 -3.56 14.00 5.75
N VAL A 336 -2.60 13.54 4.94
CA VAL A 336 -1.46 14.33 4.46
C VAL A 336 -1.69 14.76 3.01
N PRO A 337 -1.77 16.08 2.72
CA PRO A 337 -1.94 16.57 1.36
C PRO A 337 -0.75 16.23 0.43
N ALA A 338 -0.97 15.33 -0.54
CA ALA A 338 0.04 14.87 -1.50
C ALA A 338 -0.41 15.07 -2.96
N PHE A 339 -0.70 16.32 -3.33
CA PHE A 339 -1.33 16.69 -4.62
C PHE A 339 -0.58 16.16 -5.84
N THR A 340 0.74 16.30 -5.85
CA THR A 340 1.61 15.89 -6.97
C THR A 340 1.68 14.37 -7.07
N LEU A 341 1.76 13.67 -5.93
CA LEU A 341 1.81 12.20 -5.91
C LEU A 341 0.47 11.60 -6.38
N ASN A 342 -0.64 12.10 -5.81
CA ASN A 342 -2.00 11.63 -6.09
C ASN A 342 -2.34 11.77 -7.57
N ILE A 343 -2.07 12.94 -8.16
CA ILE A 343 -2.40 13.16 -9.56
C ILE A 343 -1.46 12.41 -10.52
N ALA A 344 -0.19 12.20 -10.15
CA ALA A 344 0.75 11.42 -10.96
C ALA A 344 0.27 9.97 -11.09
N HIS A 345 -0.23 9.38 -10.01
CA HIS A 345 -0.83 8.05 -10.06
C HIS A 345 -2.16 8.03 -10.83
N ALA A 346 -3.04 9.02 -10.62
CA ALA A 346 -4.27 9.15 -11.41
C ALA A 346 -3.99 9.26 -12.92
N PHE A 347 -2.92 9.96 -13.30
CA PHE A 347 -2.51 10.10 -14.69
C PHE A 347 -2.02 8.77 -15.28
N ARG A 348 -1.26 7.96 -14.52
CA ARG A 348 -0.89 6.60 -14.92
C ARG A 348 -2.12 5.73 -15.16
N LEU A 349 -3.09 5.74 -14.24
CA LEU A 349 -4.36 5.02 -14.42
C LEU A 349 -5.09 5.46 -15.69
N ALA A 350 -5.25 6.77 -15.90
CA ALA A 350 -5.88 7.30 -17.12
C ALA A 350 -5.16 6.86 -18.41
N SER A 351 -3.83 6.73 -18.38
CA SER A 351 -3.06 6.23 -19.52
C SER A 351 -3.35 4.76 -19.83
N ALA A 352 -3.54 3.93 -18.81
CA ALA A 352 -3.81 2.49 -18.90
C ALA A 352 -5.08 2.20 -19.71
N PHE A 353 -6.13 2.99 -19.47
CA PHE A 353 -7.45 2.89 -20.12
C PHE A 353 -7.48 3.58 -21.49
N ARG A 354 -6.45 3.34 -22.31
CA ARG A 354 -6.32 3.92 -23.66
C ARG A 354 -7.54 3.66 -24.56
N GLY A 355 -8.11 2.46 -24.50
CA GLY A 355 -9.29 2.12 -25.30
C GLY A 355 -10.52 2.99 -24.96
N ASP A 356 -10.69 3.32 -23.68
CA ASP A 356 -11.77 4.21 -23.24
C ASP A 356 -11.49 5.66 -23.68
N ARG A 357 -10.23 6.10 -23.64
CA ARG A 357 -9.82 7.41 -24.18
C ARG A 357 -10.08 7.53 -25.67
N GLU A 358 -9.82 6.49 -26.45
CA GLU A 358 -10.14 6.47 -27.89
C GLU A 358 -11.65 6.55 -28.15
N GLN A 359 -12.46 5.86 -27.35
CA GLN A 359 -13.92 5.95 -27.44
C GLN A 359 -14.43 7.35 -27.05
N ALA A 360 -13.91 7.92 -25.97
CA ALA A 360 -14.25 9.27 -25.52
C ALA A 360 -13.83 10.34 -26.56
N SER A 361 -12.65 10.20 -27.16
CA SER A 361 -12.19 11.08 -28.24
C SER A 361 -13.13 11.01 -29.46
N LYS A 362 -13.57 9.82 -29.87
CA LYS A 362 -14.58 9.68 -30.94
C LYS A 362 -15.93 10.30 -30.58
N ALA A 363 -16.39 10.11 -29.34
CA ALA A 363 -17.64 10.69 -28.86
C ALA A 363 -17.60 12.23 -28.78
N ALA A 364 -16.41 12.81 -28.66
CA ALA A 364 -16.16 14.24 -28.65
C ALA A 364 -15.60 14.76 -29.99
N ASP A 365 -15.92 14.11 -31.12
CA ASP A 365 -15.55 14.53 -32.48
C ASP A 365 -14.03 14.81 -32.68
N GLY A 366 -13.18 14.02 -32.01
CA GLY A 366 -11.72 14.18 -32.00
C GLY A 366 -11.16 14.61 -30.64
N GLY A 367 -12.01 15.00 -29.70
CA GLY A 367 -11.63 15.40 -28.34
C GLY A 367 -10.91 16.74 -28.27
N PHE A 368 -10.04 16.89 -27.27
CA PHE A 368 -9.34 18.15 -26.95
C PHE A 368 -7.81 17.94 -27.05
N PRO A 369 -7.26 17.75 -28.26
CA PRO A 369 -5.84 17.45 -28.41
C PRO A 369 -4.97 18.69 -28.12
N PRO A 370 -3.78 18.52 -27.51
CA PRO A 370 -2.87 19.64 -27.30
C PRO A 370 -2.45 20.30 -28.61
N SER A 371 -2.57 21.63 -28.65
CA SER A 371 -2.16 22.45 -29.79
C SER A 371 -0.64 22.49 -29.93
N GLN A 372 -0.14 22.85 -31.13
CA GLN A 372 1.29 23.16 -31.29
C GLN A 372 1.61 24.47 -30.54
N LEU A 373 2.79 24.52 -29.92
CA LEU A 373 3.26 25.66 -29.16
C LEU A 373 4.14 26.54 -30.04
N ASP A 374 3.58 27.67 -30.49
CA ASP A 374 4.37 28.76 -31.07
C ASP A 374 4.98 29.60 -29.94
N ILE A 375 6.29 29.45 -29.74
CA ILE A 375 7.05 30.09 -28.68
C ILE A 375 8.13 30.98 -29.30
N SER A 376 8.00 32.29 -29.10
CA SER A 376 8.92 33.29 -29.67
C SER A 376 10.34 33.20 -29.09
N ASP A 377 10.48 33.05 -27.77
CA ASP A 377 11.76 32.81 -27.10
C ASP A 377 11.80 31.38 -26.53
N LYS A 378 12.19 30.43 -27.39
CA LYS A 378 12.29 29.01 -27.01
C LYS A 378 13.25 28.78 -25.83
N LYS A 379 14.34 29.54 -25.74
CA LYS A 379 15.36 29.36 -24.70
C LYS A 379 14.81 29.77 -23.33
N ALA A 380 14.17 30.94 -23.24
CA ALA A 380 13.54 31.38 -21.99
C ALA A 380 12.42 30.43 -21.55
N PHE A 381 11.61 29.95 -22.50
CA PHE A 381 10.55 29.00 -22.20
C PHE A 381 11.08 27.63 -21.73
N LEU A 382 12.17 27.12 -22.33
CA LEU A 382 12.82 25.89 -21.88
C LEU A 382 13.39 26.02 -20.47
N GLU A 383 13.94 27.18 -20.11
CA GLU A 383 14.41 27.44 -18.74
C GLU A 383 13.24 27.50 -17.74
N ASP A 384 12.10 28.08 -18.15
CA ASP A 384 10.89 28.03 -17.33
C ASP A 384 10.34 26.62 -17.17
N LEU A 385 10.38 25.83 -18.24
CA LEU A 385 9.97 24.43 -18.21
C LEU A 385 10.87 23.61 -17.29
N ARG A 386 12.19 23.78 -17.39
CA ARG A 386 13.17 23.15 -16.50
C ARG A 386 12.87 23.46 -15.03
N LYS A 387 12.62 24.73 -14.71
CA LYS A 387 12.28 25.16 -13.34
C LYS A 387 10.95 24.60 -12.86
N ALA A 388 9.95 24.51 -13.73
CA ALA A 388 8.67 23.90 -13.43
C ALA A 388 8.82 22.39 -13.15
N THR A 389 9.56 21.66 -13.98
CA THR A 389 9.88 20.25 -13.80
C THR A 389 10.62 20.01 -12.48
N TYR A 390 11.68 20.80 -12.22
CA TYR A 390 12.41 20.73 -10.96
C TYR A 390 11.51 20.97 -9.74
N ALA A 391 10.65 21.98 -9.80
CA ALA A 391 9.74 22.29 -8.70
C ALA A 391 8.75 21.15 -8.42
N SER A 392 8.29 20.45 -9.46
CA SER A 392 7.45 19.26 -9.32
C SER A 392 8.21 18.08 -8.71
N CYS A 393 9.46 17.82 -9.14
CA CYS A 393 10.30 16.82 -8.50
C CYS A 393 10.53 17.14 -7.01
N LEU A 394 10.85 18.40 -6.69
CA LEU A 394 10.99 18.87 -5.32
C LEU A 394 9.69 18.70 -4.52
N ALA A 395 8.54 19.02 -5.10
CA ALA A 395 7.23 18.83 -4.46
C ALA A 395 6.95 17.35 -4.14
N SER A 396 7.33 16.43 -5.03
CA SER A 396 7.22 14.99 -4.76
C SER A 396 8.02 14.58 -3.52
N TYR A 397 9.27 15.05 -3.40
CA TYR A 397 10.09 14.83 -2.21
C TYR A 397 9.48 15.44 -0.93
N ILE A 398 8.98 16.68 -1.02
CA ILE A 398 8.32 17.37 0.10
C ILE A 398 7.12 16.54 0.60
N GLN A 399 6.23 16.18 -0.32
CA GLN A 399 5.01 15.44 0.00
C GLN A 399 5.33 14.06 0.56
N GLY A 400 6.24 13.32 -0.09
CA GLY A 400 6.66 12.00 0.37
C GLY A 400 7.28 12.01 1.77
N MET A 401 8.20 12.94 2.05
CA MET A 401 8.80 13.06 3.39
C MET A 401 7.79 13.46 4.47
N ASN A 402 6.81 14.30 4.14
CA ASN A 402 5.75 14.67 5.07
C ASN A 402 4.85 13.47 5.42
N VAL A 403 4.56 12.59 4.44
CA VAL A 403 3.82 11.34 4.69
C VAL A 403 4.63 10.40 5.59
N ILE A 404 5.92 10.18 5.27
CA ILE A 404 6.82 9.36 6.11
C ILE A 404 6.87 9.89 7.55
N ALA A 405 7.00 11.21 7.74
CA ALA A 405 7.05 11.82 9.06
C ALA A 405 5.74 11.66 9.85
N LYS A 406 4.59 11.67 9.17
CA LYS A 406 3.29 11.44 9.81
C LYS A 406 3.13 9.96 10.18
N ALA A 407 3.51 9.04 9.30
CA ALA A 407 3.45 7.61 9.56
C ALA A 407 4.35 7.19 10.73
N ASP A 408 5.58 7.72 10.78
CA ASP A 408 6.50 7.47 11.90
C ASP A 408 5.93 7.91 13.25
N GLN A 409 5.11 8.98 13.29
CA GLN A 409 4.41 9.38 14.53
C GLN A 409 3.35 8.38 14.96
N GLU A 410 2.56 7.86 14.03
CA GLU A 410 1.47 6.93 14.32
C GLU A 410 2.01 5.54 14.69
N HIS A 411 2.97 5.03 13.92
CA HIS A 411 3.51 3.68 14.07
C HIS A 411 4.68 3.58 15.05
N LYS A 412 5.30 4.71 15.43
CA LYS A 412 6.43 4.76 16.37
C LYS A 412 7.60 3.90 15.93
N TRP A 413 7.89 3.93 14.63
CA TRP A 413 9.01 3.17 14.05
C TRP A 413 10.37 3.69 14.49
N GLU A 414 10.45 4.93 14.98
CA GLU A 414 11.69 5.60 15.36
C GLU A 414 12.63 5.71 14.16
N ILE A 415 12.08 6.22 13.04
CA ILE A 415 12.83 6.35 11.79
C ILE A 415 14.06 7.26 11.99
N ASP A 416 15.23 6.78 11.54
CA ASP A 416 16.43 7.62 11.39
C ASP A 416 16.41 8.29 10.00
N TYR A 417 15.97 9.55 9.99
CA TYR A 417 15.88 10.36 8.77
C TYR A 417 17.24 10.62 8.11
N SER A 418 18.34 10.54 8.88
CA SER A 418 19.68 10.66 8.30
C SER A 418 20.02 9.45 7.42
N GLN A 419 19.45 8.27 7.72
CA GLN A 419 19.59 7.10 6.86
C GLN A 419 18.78 7.23 5.58
N ILE A 420 17.55 7.78 5.63
CA ILE A 420 16.76 8.06 4.41
C ILE A 420 17.55 8.95 3.45
N TRP A 421 18.15 10.03 3.96
CA TRP A 421 19.04 10.87 3.16
C TRP A 421 20.23 10.08 2.60
N LYS A 422 20.89 9.24 3.41
CA LYS A 422 22.04 8.44 2.98
C LYS A 422 21.70 7.49 1.83
N ILE A 423 20.59 6.76 1.92
CA ILE A 423 20.25 5.71 0.95
C ILE A 423 19.79 6.24 -0.41
N TRP A 424 19.16 7.42 -0.45
CA TRP A 424 18.64 7.98 -1.70
C TRP A 424 19.68 8.73 -2.56
N ARG A 425 20.97 8.59 -2.23
CA ARG A 425 22.07 9.30 -2.91
C ARG A 425 22.64 8.58 -4.11
N ALA A 426 22.53 7.27 -4.17
CA ALA A 426 22.92 6.47 -5.33
C ALA A 426 22.16 5.15 -5.38
N GLY A 427 22.07 4.55 -6.56
CA GLY A 427 21.49 3.21 -6.75
C GLY A 427 19.96 3.15 -6.66
N CYS A 428 19.26 4.18 -6.18
CA CYS A 428 17.80 4.28 -6.21
C CYS A 428 17.31 5.06 -7.45
N ILE A 429 16.07 4.81 -7.88
CA ILE A 429 15.48 5.48 -9.06
C ILE A 429 15.30 6.99 -8.85
N ILE A 430 14.94 7.41 -7.63
CA ILE A 430 14.70 8.83 -7.34
C ILE A 430 15.98 9.66 -7.16
N GLN A 431 17.17 9.05 -7.30
CA GLN A 431 18.45 9.74 -7.11
C GLN A 431 18.45 11.10 -7.82
N ALA A 432 18.74 12.16 -7.07
CA ALA A 432 18.81 13.55 -7.54
C ALA A 432 19.83 14.33 -6.71
N ASP A 433 21.04 14.53 -7.24
CA ASP A 433 22.18 15.09 -6.48
C ASP A 433 21.89 16.48 -5.89
N TYR A 434 21.28 17.39 -6.65
CA TYR A 434 20.94 18.71 -6.13
C TYR A 434 19.93 18.64 -4.99
N ILE A 435 18.83 17.89 -5.17
CA ILE A 435 17.80 17.74 -4.12
C ILE A 435 18.41 17.09 -2.89
N SER A 436 19.19 16.03 -3.05
CA SER A 436 19.78 15.32 -1.93
C SER A 436 20.77 16.20 -1.14
N ASP A 437 21.69 16.88 -1.82
CA ASP A 437 22.77 17.61 -1.17
C ASP A 437 22.37 19.01 -0.69
N GLU A 438 21.54 19.73 -1.45
CA GLU A 438 21.22 21.14 -1.18
C GLU A 438 19.90 21.34 -0.44
N ILE A 439 18.99 20.37 -0.50
CA ILE A 439 17.63 20.47 0.03
C ILE A 439 17.42 19.52 1.21
N LEU A 440 17.68 18.22 1.01
CA LEU A 440 17.41 17.20 2.03
C LEU A 440 18.49 17.18 3.11
N ALA A 441 19.78 17.20 2.74
CA ALA A 441 20.88 17.13 3.70
C ALA A 441 20.80 18.18 4.84
N PRO A 442 20.51 19.47 4.58
CA PRO A 442 20.41 20.47 5.66
C PRO A 442 19.35 20.16 6.72
N VAL A 443 18.32 19.38 6.38
CA VAL A 443 17.23 19.02 7.28
C VAL A 443 17.47 17.63 7.87
N LEU A 444 17.63 16.62 7.02
CA LEU A 444 17.58 15.21 7.42
C LEU A 444 18.84 14.75 8.18
N LYS A 445 20.01 15.36 7.94
CA LYS A 445 21.24 15.03 8.69
C LYS A 445 21.13 15.32 10.18
N SER A 446 20.29 16.28 10.56
CA SER A 446 20.05 16.59 11.98
C SER A 446 19.23 15.51 12.69
N ASN A 447 18.73 14.52 11.94
CA ASN A 447 17.78 13.51 12.37
C ASN A 447 16.62 14.13 13.19
N PRO A 448 15.80 14.98 12.55
CA PRO A 448 14.76 15.71 13.26
C PRO A 448 13.72 14.76 13.83
N LYS A 449 13.03 15.20 14.90
CA LYS A 449 11.87 14.46 15.39
C LYS A 449 10.74 14.51 14.35
N PRO A 450 9.95 13.45 14.21
CA PRO A 450 8.96 13.37 13.14
C PRO A 450 7.88 14.46 13.24
N LYS A 451 7.47 14.82 14.46
CA LYS A 451 6.51 15.92 14.71
C LYS A 451 7.01 17.31 14.27
N ASP A 452 8.33 17.47 14.17
CA ASP A 452 8.99 18.72 13.81
C ASP A 452 9.42 18.71 12.32
N LEU A 453 9.23 17.57 11.63
CA LEU A 453 9.60 17.38 10.24
C LEU A 453 8.41 17.69 9.31
N ASN A 454 8.48 18.85 8.67
CA ASN A 454 7.72 19.16 7.46
C ASN A 454 8.62 19.99 6.55
N LEU A 455 8.89 19.50 5.33
CA LEU A 455 9.85 20.17 4.45
C LEU A 455 9.36 21.55 3.98
N ASN A 456 8.06 21.85 4.06
CA ASN A 456 7.55 23.20 3.79
C ASN A 456 7.99 24.24 4.82
N PHE A 457 8.41 23.83 6.03
CA PHE A 457 8.87 24.74 7.07
C PHE A 457 10.34 25.16 6.87
N SER A 458 11.07 24.48 5.98
CA SER A 458 12.46 24.77 5.71
C SER A 458 12.61 26.03 4.87
N THR A 459 13.31 27.03 5.42
CA THR A 459 13.64 28.27 4.71
C THR A 459 14.49 28.02 3.45
N ARG A 460 15.33 26.98 3.48
CA ARG A 460 16.12 26.54 2.33
C ARG A 460 15.23 25.99 1.21
N VAL A 461 14.24 25.15 1.54
CA VAL A 461 13.25 24.63 0.58
C VAL A 461 12.42 25.78 0.00
N ALA A 462 11.92 26.66 0.86
CA ALA A 462 11.09 27.81 0.47
C ALA A 462 11.80 28.75 -0.51
N LYS A 463 13.13 28.88 -0.41
CA LYS A 463 13.94 29.67 -1.36
C LYS A 463 13.84 29.12 -2.79
N ASP A 464 13.95 27.81 -2.98
CA ASP A 464 13.91 27.22 -4.33
C ASP A 464 12.48 27.19 -4.87
N VAL A 465 11.49 26.92 -4.01
CA VAL A 465 10.08 27.09 -4.37
C VAL A 465 9.81 28.51 -4.85
N LYS A 466 10.25 29.54 -4.12
CA LYS A 466 10.07 30.95 -4.52
C LYS A 466 10.74 31.28 -5.86
N ASN A 467 11.91 30.70 -6.13
CA ASN A 467 12.64 30.92 -7.38
C ASN A 467 11.94 30.27 -8.58
N CYS A 468 11.30 29.11 -8.39
CA CYS A 468 10.63 28.37 -9.45
C CYS A 468 9.16 28.75 -9.65
N PHE A 469 8.51 29.29 -8.61
CA PHE A 469 7.07 29.59 -8.64
C PHE A 469 6.62 30.48 -9.82
N PRO A 470 7.36 31.54 -10.23
CA PRO A 470 6.99 32.31 -11.42
C PRO A 470 7.03 31.50 -12.71
N ALA A 471 7.99 30.59 -12.85
CA ALA A 471 8.11 29.70 -14.01
C ALA A 471 6.98 28.67 -14.05
N LEU A 472 6.68 28.03 -12.90
CA LEU A 472 5.51 27.16 -12.75
C LEU A 472 4.22 27.84 -13.25
N ARG A 473 3.97 29.09 -12.81
CA ARG A 473 2.79 29.85 -13.25
C ARG A 473 2.74 30.07 -14.76
N ARG A 474 3.87 30.43 -15.39
CA ARG A 474 3.92 30.68 -16.83
C ARG A 474 3.71 29.40 -17.64
N ILE A 475 4.34 28.31 -17.22
CA ILE A 475 4.17 27.00 -17.87
C ILE A 475 2.74 26.51 -17.74
N VAL A 476 2.16 26.57 -16.53
CA VAL A 476 0.76 26.14 -16.33
C VAL A 476 -0.22 27.00 -17.11
N ALA A 477 -0.05 28.33 -17.11
CA ALA A 477 -0.90 29.22 -17.90
C ALA A 477 -0.83 28.87 -19.40
N LYS A 478 0.39 28.72 -19.95
CA LYS A 478 0.57 28.40 -21.37
C LYS A 478 0.02 27.02 -21.73
N ALA A 479 0.19 26.06 -20.83
CA ALA A 479 -0.36 24.72 -21.01
C ALA A 479 -1.88 24.72 -21.07
N VAL A 480 -2.55 25.45 -20.15
CA VAL A 480 -4.00 25.60 -20.15
C VAL A 480 -4.49 26.32 -21.41
N GLU A 481 -3.81 27.38 -21.85
CA GLU A 481 -4.15 28.10 -23.08
C GLU A 481 -4.08 27.26 -24.36
N THR A 482 -3.39 26.12 -24.32
CA THR A 482 -3.06 25.32 -25.51
C THR A 482 -3.36 23.83 -25.33
N ASP A 483 -4.20 23.48 -24.34
CA ASP A 483 -4.67 22.13 -24.04
C ASP A 483 -3.54 21.11 -23.77
N GLN A 484 -2.38 21.55 -23.25
CA GLN A 484 -1.30 20.62 -22.88
C GLN A 484 -1.68 19.80 -21.66
N ILE A 485 -1.30 18.52 -21.68
CA ILE A 485 -1.57 17.57 -20.60
C ILE A 485 -0.42 17.63 -19.62
N ILE A 486 -0.60 18.39 -18.53
CA ILE A 486 0.40 18.55 -17.46
C ILE A 486 -0.16 18.42 -16.03
N PRO A 487 -0.85 17.31 -15.70
CA PRO A 487 -1.51 17.14 -14.41
C PRO A 487 -0.56 17.31 -13.21
N ALA A 488 0.65 16.74 -13.22
CA ALA A 488 1.59 16.82 -12.09
C ALA A 488 2.18 18.23 -11.93
N ILE A 489 2.57 18.90 -13.02
CA ILE A 489 3.06 20.28 -12.95
C ILE A 489 1.96 21.25 -12.50
N SER A 490 0.73 21.09 -12.99
CA SER A 490 -0.40 21.94 -12.57
C SER A 490 -0.82 21.71 -11.11
N ALA A 491 -0.91 20.45 -10.67
CA ALA A 491 -1.17 20.14 -9.26
C ALA A 491 -0.05 20.63 -8.33
N THR A 492 1.20 20.62 -8.78
CA THR A 492 2.33 21.18 -8.03
C THR A 492 2.18 22.69 -7.80
N LEU A 493 1.72 23.44 -8.81
CA LEU A 493 1.44 24.87 -8.66
C LEU A 493 0.35 25.09 -7.59
N GLU A 494 -0.74 24.33 -7.65
CA GLU A 494 -1.82 24.42 -6.67
C GLU A 494 -1.38 23.99 -5.26
N TYR A 495 -0.57 22.94 -5.15
CA TYR A 495 0.02 22.50 -3.89
C TYR A 495 0.75 23.64 -3.17
N PHE A 496 1.63 24.37 -3.87
CA PHE A 496 2.38 25.46 -3.24
C PHE A 496 1.50 26.66 -2.87
N LYS A 497 0.42 26.92 -3.62
CA LYS A 497 -0.58 27.94 -3.25
C LYS A 497 -1.32 27.55 -1.97
N VAL A 498 -1.77 26.30 -1.87
CA VAL A 498 -2.53 25.80 -0.71
C VAL A 498 -1.63 25.65 0.52
N ALA A 499 -0.44 25.06 0.37
CA ALA A 499 0.46 24.79 1.49
C ALA A 499 0.99 26.05 2.19
N SER A 500 0.94 27.21 1.54
CA SER A 500 1.34 28.52 2.09
C SER A 500 0.19 29.53 2.23
N GLY A 501 -1.02 29.14 1.82
CA GLY A 501 -2.21 29.99 1.87
C GLY A 501 -2.71 30.17 3.30
N THR A 502 -3.01 31.41 3.68
CA THR A 502 -3.55 31.74 5.03
C THR A 502 -5.02 32.13 5.02
N ASP A 503 -5.62 32.29 3.84
CA ASP A 503 -7.04 32.52 3.63
C ASP A 503 -7.45 31.71 2.40
N LEU A 504 -8.07 30.56 2.64
CA LEU A 504 -8.50 29.62 1.61
C LEU A 504 -10.02 29.70 1.42
N PRO A 505 -10.54 29.41 0.21
CA PRO A 505 -11.98 29.45 -0.05
C PRO A 505 -12.75 28.35 0.71
N THR A 506 -12.07 27.42 1.36
CA THR A 506 -12.66 26.38 2.22
C THR A 506 -13.44 26.96 3.41
N SER A 507 -13.29 28.24 3.74
CA SER A 507 -14.21 28.91 4.68
C SER A 507 -15.68 28.85 4.24
N PHE A 508 -15.94 28.83 2.92
CA PHE A 508 -17.29 28.64 2.40
C PHE A 508 -17.75 27.18 2.57
N TYR A 509 -16.86 26.22 2.32
CA TYR A 509 -17.11 24.79 2.52
C TYR A 509 -17.47 24.48 3.98
N GLU A 510 -16.73 25.02 4.95
CA GLU A 510 -17.03 24.91 6.38
C GLU A 510 -18.42 25.47 6.73
N ALA A 511 -18.79 26.61 6.14
CA ALA A 511 -20.12 27.19 6.34
C ALA A 511 -21.23 26.32 5.72
N GLU A 512 -21.00 25.68 4.58
CA GLU A 512 -21.94 24.72 4.00
C GLU A 512 -22.12 23.49 4.91
N LEU A 513 -21.02 22.92 5.42
CA LEU A 513 -21.06 21.80 6.36
C LEU A 513 -21.85 22.16 7.62
N ASP A 514 -21.62 23.34 8.19
CA ASP A 514 -22.40 23.80 9.34
C ASP A 514 -23.88 24.04 8.99
N TYR A 515 -24.17 24.56 7.79
CA TYR A 515 -25.53 24.81 7.30
C TYR A 515 -26.39 23.55 7.26
N PHE A 516 -25.91 22.47 6.62
CA PHE A 516 -26.74 21.27 6.45
C PHE A 516 -26.52 20.22 7.54
N GLY A 517 -25.38 20.26 8.23
CA GLY A 517 -24.93 19.18 9.11
C GLY A 517 -24.57 19.60 10.53
N SER A 518 -24.63 20.90 10.87
CA SER A 518 -24.18 21.41 12.19
C SER A 518 -22.77 20.94 12.56
N HIS A 519 -21.89 20.82 11.56
CA HIS A 519 -20.51 20.33 11.71
C HIS A 519 -19.56 21.28 12.45
N MET A 520 -20.05 22.45 12.89
CA MET A 520 -19.31 23.49 13.58
C MET A 520 -18.12 24.04 12.76
N PHE A 521 -17.58 25.18 13.18
CA PHE A 521 -16.45 25.83 12.52
C PHE A 521 -15.70 26.75 13.50
N ASP A 522 -14.48 27.15 13.14
CA ASP A 522 -13.71 28.20 13.84
C ASP A 522 -13.92 29.58 13.21
N LYS A 523 -13.92 30.64 14.02
CA LYS A 523 -14.14 32.02 13.53
C LYS A 523 -12.83 32.70 13.15
N LYS A 524 -12.89 33.57 12.14
CA LYS A 524 -11.77 34.48 11.81
C LYS A 524 -11.38 35.29 13.06
N GLY A 525 -10.11 35.21 13.44
CA GLY A 525 -9.55 35.91 14.60
C GLY A 525 -9.63 35.13 15.92
N ASP A 526 -10.13 33.90 15.95
CA ASP A 526 -10.01 33.03 17.11
C ASP A 526 -8.54 32.86 17.51
N LYS A 527 -8.26 33.02 18.82
CA LYS A 527 -6.89 32.99 19.38
C LYS A 527 -6.50 31.66 20.03
N ASP A 528 -7.41 30.69 20.04
CA ASP A 528 -7.15 29.37 20.60
C ASP A 528 -6.03 28.68 19.82
N ALA A 529 -5.11 28.02 20.53
CA ALA A 529 -4.04 27.27 19.89
C ALA A 529 -4.57 26.06 19.09
N ASN A 530 -5.74 25.53 19.44
CA ASN A 530 -6.37 24.40 18.76
C ASN A 530 -6.90 24.76 17.36
N VAL A 531 -7.18 26.04 17.08
CA VAL A 531 -7.61 26.52 15.73
C VAL A 531 -6.55 26.24 14.66
N LYS A 532 -5.30 26.02 15.07
CA LYS A 532 -4.19 25.66 14.17
C LYS A 532 -4.07 24.16 13.90
N LYS A 533 -4.91 23.34 14.52
CA LYS A 533 -4.89 21.87 14.40
C LYS A 533 -6.07 21.42 13.55
N PRO A 534 -5.97 20.28 12.85
CA PRO A 534 -7.07 19.68 12.13
C PRO A 534 -8.06 19.03 13.11
N MET A 535 -8.91 19.85 13.73
CA MET A 535 -9.90 19.44 14.72
C MET A 535 -11.23 20.13 14.43
N GLU A 536 -12.33 19.58 14.96
CA GLU A 536 -13.65 20.20 14.87
C GLU A 536 -13.64 21.60 15.49
N GLY A 537 -14.29 22.54 14.81
CA GLY A 537 -14.46 23.90 15.30
C GLY A 537 -15.43 23.98 16.47
N LYS A 538 -15.48 25.14 17.14
CA LYS A 538 -16.29 25.32 18.37
C LYS A 538 -17.58 26.12 18.18
N HIS A 539 -17.83 26.66 16.99
CA HIS A 539 -18.99 27.51 16.74
C HIS A 539 -19.95 26.83 15.78
N HIS A 540 -21.23 26.86 16.11
CA HIS A 540 -22.33 26.55 15.20
C HIS A 540 -23.14 27.84 14.96
N PHE A 541 -23.67 28.02 13.76
CA PHE A 541 -24.64 29.06 13.46
C PHE A 541 -25.93 28.42 12.93
N GLU A 542 -27.08 28.76 13.51
CA GLU A 542 -28.37 28.30 12.98
C GLU A 542 -28.69 29.10 11.70
N TRP A 543 -28.23 28.60 10.55
CA TRP A 543 -28.38 29.27 9.27
C TRP A 543 -29.84 29.31 8.80
N LYS A 544 -30.57 28.23 9.04
CA LYS A 544 -31.99 28.09 8.74
C LYS A 544 -32.59 26.98 9.62
N PRO A 545 -33.64 27.29 10.40
CA PRO A 545 -34.34 26.29 11.21
C PRO A 545 -34.76 25.07 10.40
N ALA A 546 -34.52 23.88 10.96
CA ALA A 546 -35.09 22.65 10.44
C ALA A 546 -36.62 22.74 10.44
N THR A 547 -37.23 22.47 9.29
CA THR A 547 -38.68 22.45 9.11
C THR A 547 -39.13 21.07 8.68
N SER A 548 -40.27 20.61 9.20
CA SER A 548 -40.92 19.38 8.75
C SER A 548 -41.27 19.43 7.25
N GLN A 549 -41.44 18.26 6.62
CA GLN A 549 -41.95 18.20 5.24
C GLN A 549 -43.29 18.93 5.08
N LYS A 550 -44.13 18.94 6.12
CA LYS A 550 -45.38 19.68 6.13
C LYS A 550 -45.15 21.19 6.05
N GLU A 551 -44.19 21.71 6.80
CA GLU A 551 -43.85 23.13 6.80
C GLU A 551 -43.13 23.54 5.50
N GLN A 552 -42.28 22.68 4.95
CA GLN A 552 -41.50 22.98 3.75
C GLN A 552 -42.30 22.79 2.45
N TYR A 553 -43.14 21.75 2.38
CA TYR A 553 -43.80 21.31 1.14
C TYR A 553 -45.33 21.21 1.25
N GLY A 554 -45.92 21.46 2.42
CA GLY A 554 -47.38 21.33 2.62
C GLY A 554 -47.91 19.89 2.61
N LEU A 555 -47.03 18.88 2.58
CA LEU A 555 -47.39 17.48 2.42
C LEU A 555 -47.59 16.80 3.79
N VAL A 556 -48.74 16.13 3.95
CA VAL A 556 -49.01 15.22 5.07
C VAL A 556 -49.20 13.83 4.47
N TYR A 557 -48.22 12.94 4.65
CA TYR A 557 -48.41 11.52 4.32
C TYR A 557 -49.33 10.88 5.36
N ILE A 558 -50.64 10.88 5.09
CA ILE A 558 -51.59 10.08 5.86
C ILE A 558 -51.55 8.67 5.30
N PHE A 559 -50.80 7.76 5.94
CA PHE A 559 -50.98 6.34 5.72
C PHE A 559 -52.33 5.91 6.30
N LYS A 560 -53.39 5.95 5.46
CA LYS A 560 -54.64 5.24 5.78
C LYS A 560 -54.38 3.75 5.57
N LEU A 561 -54.03 3.05 6.65
CA LEU A 561 -54.21 1.60 6.71
C LEU A 561 -55.72 1.32 6.59
N GLN A 562 -56.18 0.97 5.39
CA GLN A 562 -57.50 0.39 5.24
C GLN A 562 -57.41 -1.11 5.58
N PRO A 563 -58.12 -1.61 6.60
CA PRO A 563 -58.20 -3.05 6.82
C PRO A 563 -58.99 -3.64 5.65
N LYS A 564 -58.32 -4.33 4.74
CA LYS A 564 -59.00 -5.18 3.77
C LYS A 564 -59.42 -6.47 4.48
N THR A 565 -60.70 -6.56 4.83
CA THR A 565 -61.39 -7.83 5.00
C THR A 565 -61.30 -8.59 3.67
N VAL A 566 -60.54 -9.69 3.67
CA VAL A 566 -60.46 -10.59 2.52
C VAL A 566 -61.73 -11.42 2.48
N THR A 567 -62.68 -11.04 1.61
CA THR A 567 -63.72 -11.95 1.15
C THR A 567 -63.28 -12.57 -0.17
N THR A 568 -63.19 -13.90 -0.18
CA THR A 568 -62.89 -14.72 -1.33
C THR A 568 -64.05 -14.69 -2.34
N SER A 569 -63.83 -14.14 -3.52
CA SER A 569 -64.55 -14.59 -4.71
C SER A 569 -63.68 -14.41 -5.96
N SER A 570 -63.26 -15.53 -6.52
CA SER A 570 -62.62 -15.68 -7.82
C SER A 570 -63.58 -15.27 -8.93
N THR A 571 -63.27 -14.21 -9.67
CA THR A 571 -63.50 -14.01 -11.12
C THR A 571 -63.26 -12.53 -11.46
N ASN A 572 -62.61 -12.25 -12.59
CA ASN A 572 -62.36 -10.92 -13.21
C ASN A 572 -60.95 -10.30 -13.06
N PHE A 573 -59.87 -11.09 -13.07
CA PHE A 573 -58.51 -10.52 -13.19
C PHE A 573 -58.01 -10.34 -14.64
N THR A 574 -58.68 -10.93 -15.64
CA THR A 574 -58.18 -10.94 -17.03
C THR A 574 -58.64 -9.77 -17.92
N HIS A 575 -59.56 -8.90 -17.47
CA HIS A 575 -60.08 -7.80 -18.30
C HIS A 575 -59.55 -6.40 -17.97
N ARG A 576 -58.76 -6.22 -16.90
CA ARG A 576 -58.21 -4.90 -16.51
C ARG A 576 -56.78 -4.64 -16.97
N LEU A 577 -55.99 -5.66 -17.32
CA LEU A 577 -54.61 -5.46 -17.79
C LEU A 577 -54.51 -4.96 -19.25
N SER A 578 -55.49 -5.25 -20.11
CA SER A 578 -55.41 -4.88 -21.54
C SER A 578 -55.70 -3.41 -21.85
N ARG A 579 -56.34 -2.66 -20.93
CA ARG A 579 -56.62 -1.22 -21.12
C ARG A 579 -55.53 -0.28 -20.63
N ILE A 580 -54.59 -0.74 -19.79
CA ILE A 580 -53.49 0.10 -19.28
C ILE A 580 -52.30 0.11 -20.25
N LEU A 581 -52.15 -0.92 -21.08
CA LEU A 581 -51.03 -1.06 -22.02
C LEU A 581 -51.23 -0.36 -23.38
N GLN A 582 -52.39 0.25 -23.65
CA GLN A 582 -52.70 0.85 -24.96
C GLN A 582 -52.75 2.39 -24.97
N ALA A 583 -52.45 3.05 -23.84
CA ALA A 583 -52.49 4.52 -23.71
C ALA A 583 -51.10 5.20 -23.72
N TYR A 584 -50.00 4.46 -23.95
CA TYR A 584 -48.62 4.98 -23.86
C TYR A 584 -47.87 5.06 -25.20
N THR A 585 -48.57 5.24 -26.31
CA THR A 585 -47.94 5.46 -27.62
C THR A 585 -48.62 6.61 -28.36
N THR A 586 -48.39 7.85 -27.94
CA THR A 586 -48.35 9.02 -28.85
C THR A 586 -47.81 10.29 -28.17
N ASN A 587 -46.71 10.81 -28.73
CA ASN A 587 -46.30 12.21 -28.79
C ASN A 587 -45.69 12.95 -27.57
N THR A 588 -44.35 13.06 -27.69
CA THR A 588 -43.49 14.26 -27.66
C THR A 588 -42.97 14.84 -26.33
N MET A 589 -41.64 14.68 -26.17
CA MET A 589 -40.67 15.58 -25.55
C MET A 589 -41.16 16.53 -24.46
N ARG A 590 -40.87 16.15 -23.21
CA ARG A 590 -40.28 16.94 -22.12
C ARG A 590 -40.65 16.23 -20.83
N PHE A 591 -39.83 15.28 -20.37
CA PHE A 591 -39.75 14.80 -18.98
C PHE A 591 -38.78 13.60 -18.96
N PHE A 592 -37.48 13.85 -19.10
CA PHE A 592 -36.43 12.82 -18.91
C PHE A 592 -35.49 13.14 -17.75
N THR A 593 -35.92 14.01 -16.84
CA THR A 593 -35.11 14.42 -15.68
C THR A 593 -35.78 14.18 -14.33
N LEU A 594 -37.01 13.64 -14.30
CA LEU A 594 -37.71 13.37 -13.03
C LEU A 594 -38.06 11.89 -12.78
N ALA A 595 -38.05 11.03 -13.80
CA ALA A 595 -38.36 9.61 -13.61
C ALA A 595 -37.13 8.79 -13.17
N THR A 596 -35.92 9.27 -13.41
CA THR A 596 -34.66 8.64 -12.96
C THR A 596 -34.32 8.96 -11.50
N ALA A 597 -34.94 9.99 -10.92
CA ALA A 597 -34.74 10.40 -9.52
C ALA A 597 -35.71 9.71 -8.54
N LEU A 598 -36.79 9.10 -9.04
CA LEU A 598 -37.82 8.44 -8.21
C LEU A 598 -37.73 6.91 -8.19
N THR A 599 -36.86 6.30 -8.99
CA THR A 599 -36.40 4.90 -8.79
C THR A 599 -35.07 4.81 -8.06
N SER A 600 -34.37 5.94 -7.88
CA SER A 600 -33.11 6.03 -7.11
C SER A 600 -33.33 6.49 -5.66
N ALA A 601 -34.56 6.84 -5.28
CA ALA A 601 -34.94 7.23 -3.92
C ALA A 601 -35.93 6.25 -3.29
N THR A 602 -35.55 4.98 -3.22
CA THR A 602 -35.77 4.02 -2.11
C THR A 602 -35.22 2.66 -2.54
N LEU A 603 -33.91 2.59 -2.82
CA LEU A 603 -33.21 1.31 -2.67
C LEU A 603 -33.01 1.14 -1.16
N ALA A 604 -34.04 0.65 -0.47
CA ALA A 604 -33.87 0.14 0.89
C ALA A 604 -32.98 -1.10 0.78
N SER A 605 -31.65 -0.93 0.80
CA SER A 605 -30.70 -2.04 0.84
C SER A 605 -30.98 -2.84 2.10
N SER A 606 -31.48 -4.08 1.99
CA SER A 606 -31.42 -4.96 3.14
C SER A 606 -29.98 -5.27 3.42
N ARG A 607 -29.65 -5.13 4.69
CA ARG A 607 -28.38 -5.53 5.22
C ARG A 607 -28.67 -6.62 6.23
N LEU A 608 -27.85 -7.66 6.21
CA LEU A 608 -27.75 -8.53 7.38
C LEU A 608 -27.08 -7.69 8.47
N ILE A 609 -27.83 -7.45 9.54
CA ILE A 609 -27.42 -6.55 10.63
C ILE A 609 -27.02 -7.33 11.88
N GLY A 610 -27.27 -8.64 11.92
CA GLY A 610 -26.97 -9.43 13.11
C GLY A 610 -27.37 -10.89 13.04
N ILE A 611 -27.15 -11.57 14.16
CA ILE A 611 -27.71 -12.89 14.47
C ILE A 611 -28.46 -12.87 15.79
N ALA A 612 -29.37 -13.81 15.97
CA ALA A 612 -30.08 -14.04 17.22
C ALA A 612 -30.24 -15.54 17.51
N ALA A 613 -30.21 -15.90 18.80
CA ALA A 613 -30.34 -17.26 19.29
C ALA A 613 -30.98 -17.28 20.69
N PRO A 614 -31.48 -18.43 21.17
CA PRO A 614 -31.86 -18.58 22.58
C PRO A 614 -30.68 -18.33 23.51
N SER A 615 -30.91 -17.60 24.60
CA SER A 615 -29.90 -17.29 25.63
C SER A 615 -29.33 -18.52 26.33
N THR A 616 -30.04 -19.66 26.33
CA THR A 616 -29.54 -20.93 26.86
C THR A 616 -29.61 -22.03 25.80
N LEU A 617 -28.51 -22.77 25.62
CA LEU A 617 -28.38 -23.90 24.69
C LEU A 617 -28.02 -25.18 25.44
N ALA A 618 -28.77 -26.26 25.19
CA ALA A 618 -28.44 -27.59 25.70
C ALA A 618 -27.50 -28.33 24.74
N PRO A 619 -26.43 -28.97 25.23
CA PRO A 619 -25.59 -29.85 24.41
C PRO A 619 -26.41 -30.93 23.71
N ASN A 620 -25.99 -31.34 22.51
CA ASN A 620 -26.66 -32.37 21.70
C ASN A 620 -28.16 -32.06 21.42
N SER A 621 -28.51 -30.78 21.27
CA SER A 621 -29.85 -30.33 20.90
C SER A 621 -29.82 -29.45 19.67
N THR A 622 -31.00 -29.11 19.13
CA THR A 622 -31.14 -28.14 18.05
C THR A 622 -31.74 -26.84 18.56
N PHE A 623 -31.42 -25.74 17.89
CA PHE A 623 -31.95 -24.41 18.16
C PHE A 623 -32.20 -23.64 16.86
N THR A 624 -33.02 -22.59 16.95
CA THR A 624 -33.24 -21.68 15.84
C THR A 624 -32.19 -20.57 15.87
N LEU A 625 -31.32 -20.55 14.87
CA LEU A 625 -30.44 -19.42 14.57
C LEU A 625 -31.18 -18.46 13.63
N THR A 626 -31.34 -17.21 14.03
CA THR A 626 -32.02 -16.19 13.22
C THR A 626 -31.01 -15.19 12.68
N LEU A 627 -30.99 -14.99 11.37
CA LEU A 627 -30.23 -13.95 10.70
C LEU A 627 -31.10 -12.68 10.64
N LEU A 628 -30.65 -11.61 11.28
CA LEU A 628 -31.38 -10.36 11.40
C LEU A 628 -31.18 -9.52 10.13
N SER A 629 -32.27 -9.06 9.51
CA SER A 629 -32.25 -8.28 8.28
C SER A 629 -32.98 -6.93 8.45
N GLU A 630 -32.54 -5.90 7.74
CA GLU A 630 -33.19 -4.58 7.73
C GLU A 630 -33.29 -4.03 6.31
N GLY A 631 -34.45 -4.11 5.65
CA GLY A 631 -34.68 -3.61 4.28
C GLY A 631 -34.96 -4.74 3.27
N TYR A 632 -34.81 -4.50 1.95
CA TYR A 632 -34.94 -5.53 0.89
C TYR A 632 -33.60 -6.15 0.50
N ILE A 633 -33.38 -7.46 0.71
CA ILE A 633 -32.10 -8.11 0.40
C ILE A 633 -31.93 -7.96 -1.10
N GLN A 634 -31.05 -7.03 -1.50
CA GLN A 634 -30.68 -6.81 -2.89
C GLN A 634 -30.36 -8.19 -3.46
N SER A 635 -30.72 -8.46 -4.71
CA SER A 635 -30.50 -9.73 -5.40
C SER A 635 -29.04 -10.19 -5.30
N VAL A 636 -28.72 -10.78 -4.16
CA VAL A 636 -27.53 -11.56 -3.88
C VAL A 636 -27.93 -12.94 -4.36
N ALA A 637 -27.16 -13.47 -5.30
CA ALA A 637 -27.18 -14.91 -5.39
C ALA A 637 -26.74 -15.43 -4.01
N ASP A 638 -27.54 -16.35 -3.51
CA ASP A 638 -27.36 -17.26 -2.39
C ASP A 638 -26.56 -16.79 -1.14
N VAL A 639 -27.24 -16.81 0.00
CA VAL A 639 -26.62 -16.66 1.32
C VAL A 639 -26.19 -18.04 1.84
N ALA A 640 -24.96 -18.12 2.34
CA ALA A 640 -24.48 -19.23 3.15
C ALA A 640 -24.05 -18.71 4.53
N VAL A 641 -24.26 -19.49 5.58
CA VAL A 641 -23.77 -19.17 6.92
C VAL A 641 -23.01 -20.35 7.49
N ALA A 642 -21.90 -20.06 8.15
CA ALA A 642 -21.14 -21.01 8.96
C ALA A 642 -21.13 -20.51 10.40
N TRP A 643 -21.28 -21.41 11.38
CA TRP A 643 -21.24 -21.03 12.80
C TRP A 643 -20.38 -21.97 13.63
N GLY A 644 -19.93 -21.46 14.77
CA GLY A 644 -19.14 -22.20 15.73
C GLY A 644 -19.17 -21.56 17.10
N PHE A 645 -18.59 -22.25 18.08
CA PHE A 645 -18.60 -21.85 19.48
C PHE A 645 -17.19 -21.58 19.99
N ASP A 646 -17.05 -20.57 20.86
CA ASP A 646 -15.79 -20.25 21.53
C ASP A 646 -16.02 -19.90 23.01
N ILE A 647 -14.99 -20.08 23.84
CA ILE A 647 -15.04 -19.65 25.24
C ILE A 647 -14.87 -18.13 25.27
N ALA A 648 -15.78 -17.42 25.94
CA ALA A 648 -15.65 -15.98 26.12
C ALA A 648 -14.31 -15.62 26.83
N PRO A 649 -13.57 -14.58 26.38
CA PRO A 649 -13.99 -13.54 25.44
C PRO A 649 -13.80 -13.84 23.94
N GLY A 650 -13.35 -15.04 23.55
CA GLY A 650 -13.13 -15.46 22.15
C GLY A 650 -12.15 -14.58 21.37
N TYR A 651 -11.86 -14.97 20.12
CA TYR A 651 -11.05 -14.14 19.19
C TYR A 651 -11.95 -13.43 18.16
N PRO A 652 -11.89 -12.09 18.03
CA PRO A 652 -12.70 -11.35 17.06
C PRO A 652 -12.49 -11.87 15.63
N GLY A 653 -13.59 -12.09 14.90
CA GLY A 653 -13.55 -12.56 13.50
C GLY A 653 -13.27 -14.06 13.31
N SER A 654 -13.20 -14.85 14.39
CA SER A 654 -13.11 -16.32 14.32
C SER A 654 -14.48 -16.98 14.52
N LEU A 655 -14.71 -18.15 13.92
CA LEU A 655 -15.86 -19.00 14.24
C LEU A 655 -15.66 -19.78 15.55
N GLY A 656 -14.46 -19.77 16.13
CA GLY A 656 -14.08 -20.69 17.21
C GLY A 656 -14.04 -22.13 16.71
N ALA A 657 -14.53 -23.07 17.52
CA ALA A 657 -14.76 -24.45 17.09
C ALA A 657 -15.93 -24.49 16.10
N PHE A 658 -15.59 -24.54 14.80
CA PHE A 658 -16.57 -24.71 13.73
C PHE A 658 -17.49 -25.90 14.04
N THR A 659 -18.79 -25.64 13.98
CA THR A 659 -19.82 -26.64 14.29
C THR A 659 -20.46 -27.15 13.02
N ASP A 660 -21.06 -26.25 12.25
CA ASP A 660 -21.81 -26.60 11.05
C ASP A 660 -22.05 -25.36 10.16
N SER A 661 -22.66 -25.58 9.00
CA SER A 661 -22.99 -24.54 8.04
C SER A 661 -24.32 -24.82 7.33
N ALA A 662 -24.95 -23.78 6.81
CA ALA A 662 -26.18 -23.88 6.04
C ALA A 662 -26.11 -23.01 4.80
N TYR A 663 -26.49 -23.60 3.67
CA TYR A 663 -26.70 -22.93 2.41
C TYR A 663 -28.20 -22.69 2.21
N LEU A 664 -28.61 -21.43 2.08
CA LEU A 664 -30.02 -21.06 2.02
C LEU A 664 -30.63 -21.22 0.61
N GLY A 665 -29.80 -21.11 -0.42
CA GLY A 665 -30.25 -21.08 -1.82
C GLY A 665 -31.10 -19.85 -2.14
N PRO A 666 -31.50 -19.67 -3.40
CA PRO A 666 -31.98 -18.39 -3.89
C PRO A 666 -33.38 -18.07 -3.38
N GLU A 667 -34.21 -19.09 -3.16
CA GLU A 667 -35.61 -18.93 -2.71
C GLU A 667 -35.73 -18.44 -1.27
N LYS A 668 -34.83 -18.87 -0.36
CA LYS A 668 -34.80 -18.38 1.03
C LYS A 668 -33.98 -17.12 1.18
N SER A 669 -32.94 -16.93 0.35
CA SER A 669 -32.07 -15.75 0.39
C SER A 669 -32.74 -14.48 -0.12
N ASN A 670 -33.77 -14.60 -0.96
CA ASN A 670 -34.46 -13.48 -1.61
C ASN A 670 -35.92 -13.30 -1.12
N GLN A 671 -36.22 -13.70 0.12
CA GLN A 671 -37.50 -13.36 0.75
C GLN A 671 -37.47 -11.87 1.20
N GLY A 672 -38.64 -11.26 1.42
CA GLY A 672 -38.80 -9.81 1.67
C GLY A 672 -38.15 -9.30 2.97
N GLN A 673 -38.73 -8.27 3.61
CA GLN A 673 -38.17 -7.60 4.80
C GLN A 673 -38.13 -8.43 6.11
N ASP A 674 -38.10 -9.76 6.01
CA ASP A 674 -38.21 -10.66 7.16
C ASP A 674 -36.84 -11.28 7.55
N ASN A 675 -36.68 -11.61 8.83
CA ASN A 675 -35.52 -12.34 9.34
C ASN A 675 -35.50 -13.78 8.81
N VAL A 676 -34.32 -14.31 8.54
CA VAL A 676 -34.16 -15.69 8.03
C VAL A 676 -33.80 -16.64 9.16
N THR A 677 -34.54 -17.74 9.32
CA THR A 677 -34.30 -18.72 10.38
C THR A 677 -33.69 -20.01 9.85
N ILE A 678 -32.75 -20.57 10.61
CA ILE A 678 -32.01 -21.80 10.29
C ILE A 678 -32.03 -22.70 11.52
N THR A 679 -32.22 -24.00 11.32
CA THR A 679 -32.06 -24.99 12.38
C THR A 679 -30.58 -25.29 12.54
N ALA A 680 -30.01 -24.93 13.69
CA ALA A 680 -28.62 -25.17 14.05
C ALA A 680 -28.53 -26.22 15.17
N SER A 681 -27.40 -26.90 15.29
CA SER A 681 -27.14 -27.92 16.31
C SER A 681 -26.11 -27.45 17.31
N VAL A 682 -26.24 -27.90 18.55
CA VAL A 682 -25.28 -27.68 19.64
C VAL A 682 -24.40 -28.92 19.76
N PRO A 683 -23.06 -28.80 19.62
CA PRO A 683 -22.14 -29.95 19.70
C PRO A 683 -22.23 -30.70 21.03
N GLU A 684 -21.97 -32.01 21.01
CA GLU A 684 -21.96 -32.84 22.22
C GLU A 684 -20.80 -32.47 23.16
N GLU A 685 -19.69 -31.97 22.62
CA GLU A 685 -18.48 -31.58 23.34
C GLU A 685 -18.73 -30.46 24.37
N LEU A 686 -19.80 -29.66 24.15
CA LEU A 686 -20.25 -28.63 25.08
C LEU A 686 -20.92 -29.22 26.33
N ALA A 687 -21.16 -30.54 26.39
CA ALA A 687 -21.60 -31.24 27.60
C ALA A 687 -20.50 -31.40 28.66
N SER A 688 -19.23 -31.15 28.30
CA SER A 688 -18.13 -31.28 29.27
C SER A 688 -18.20 -30.21 30.37
N ASP A 689 -17.64 -30.53 31.54
CA ASP A 689 -17.56 -29.61 32.70
C ASP A 689 -16.83 -28.30 32.37
N SER A 690 -16.06 -28.29 31.27
CA SER A 690 -15.40 -27.09 30.74
C SER A 690 -16.38 -26.01 30.28
N TYR A 691 -17.59 -26.37 29.86
CA TYR A 691 -18.58 -25.45 29.27
C TYR A 691 -19.90 -25.39 30.05
N LYS A 692 -20.26 -26.44 30.80
CA LYS A 692 -21.52 -26.50 31.55
C LYS A 692 -21.70 -25.29 32.49
N GLY A 693 -22.80 -24.55 32.32
CA GLY A 693 -23.16 -23.39 33.12
C GLY A 693 -22.40 -22.09 32.80
N LYS A 694 -21.50 -22.10 31.81
CA LYS A 694 -20.70 -20.93 31.42
C LYS A 694 -21.33 -20.20 30.23
N ASP A 695 -20.98 -18.93 30.13
CA ASP A 695 -21.25 -18.09 28.98
C ASP A 695 -20.20 -18.38 27.90
N ILE A 696 -20.67 -18.65 26.69
CA ILE A 696 -19.86 -18.93 25.51
C ILE A 696 -20.30 -18.02 24.36
N LEU A 697 -19.43 -17.81 23.39
CA LEU A 697 -19.77 -17.06 22.19
C LEU A 697 -20.24 -18.01 21.10
N LEU A 698 -21.43 -17.76 20.57
CA LEU A 698 -21.91 -18.29 19.31
C LEU A 698 -21.50 -17.31 18.20
N ASN A 699 -20.56 -17.72 17.36
CA ASN A 699 -20.07 -16.92 16.23
C ASN A 699 -20.70 -17.41 14.93
N ALA A 700 -21.08 -16.50 14.04
CA ALA A 700 -21.56 -16.81 12.71
C ALA A 700 -20.90 -15.93 11.65
N GLY A 701 -20.34 -16.57 10.62
CA GLY A 701 -19.83 -15.93 9.41
C GLY A 701 -20.84 -16.09 8.29
N ILE A 702 -21.37 -14.98 7.79
CA ILE A 702 -22.38 -14.97 6.74
C ILE A 702 -21.75 -14.53 5.43
N TYR A 703 -21.95 -15.35 4.40
CA TYR A 703 -21.41 -15.22 3.06
C TYR A 703 -22.55 -14.84 2.10
N SER A 704 -22.34 -13.76 1.36
CA SER A 704 -23.13 -13.46 0.16
C SER A 704 -22.36 -13.97 -1.05
N LEU A 705 -22.90 -14.94 -1.77
CA LEU A 705 -22.27 -15.55 -2.93
C LEU A 705 -22.69 -14.79 -4.20
N TYR A 706 -21.87 -13.83 -4.66
CA TYR A 706 -22.11 -13.04 -5.88
C TYR A 706 -23.18 -11.94 -5.74
N GLY A 707 -22.79 -10.82 -5.11
CA GLY A 707 -23.56 -9.57 -5.10
C GLY A 707 -23.18 -8.60 -6.23
N ALA A 708 -23.81 -7.41 -6.25
CA ALA A 708 -23.55 -6.32 -7.21
C ALA A 708 -22.09 -5.79 -7.20
N SER A 709 -21.27 -6.21 -6.23
CA SER A 709 -19.84 -5.92 -6.10
C SER A 709 -18.93 -6.91 -6.85
N GLY A 710 -19.46 -7.95 -7.49
CA GLY A 710 -18.68 -8.87 -8.32
C GLY A 710 -17.77 -9.86 -7.56
N GLY A 711 -17.95 -10.03 -6.24
CA GLY A 711 -17.22 -11.01 -5.42
C GLY A 711 -17.98 -11.42 -4.15
N PRO A 712 -17.54 -12.50 -3.46
CA PRO A 712 -18.17 -12.93 -2.21
C PRO A 712 -17.88 -11.93 -1.08
N VAL A 713 -18.91 -11.55 -0.32
CA VAL A 713 -18.76 -10.69 0.87
C VAL A 713 -18.97 -11.54 2.12
N VAL A 714 -18.05 -11.44 3.08
CA VAL A 714 -18.12 -12.16 4.36
C VAL A 714 -18.35 -11.15 5.48
N THR A 715 -19.36 -11.37 6.32
CA THR A 715 -19.62 -10.57 7.52
C THR A 715 -19.74 -11.47 8.73
N GLY A 716 -19.02 -11.17 9.81
CA GLY A 716 -19.07 -11.91 11.07
C GLY A 716 -19.96 -11.25 12.11
N PHE A 717 -20.73 -12.07 12.84
CA PHE A 717 -21.55 -11.68 13.99
C PHE A 717 -21.32 -12.64 15.16
N ASN A 718 -21.53 -12.19 16.39
CA ASN A 718 -21.48 -13.05 17.56
C ASN A 718 -22.58 -12.70 18.57
N VAL A 719 -22.92 -13.68 19.40
CA VAL A 719 -23.84 -13.50 20.52
C VAL A 719 -23.42 -14.39 21.69
N THR A 720 -23.52 -13.87 22.90
CA THR A 720 -23.22 -14.63 24.13
C THR A 720 -24.42 -15.48 24.53
N VAL A 721 -24.19 -16.78 24.71
CA VAL A 721 -25.20 -17.78 25.14
C VAL A 721 -24.66 -18.62 26.29
N LYS A 722 -25.53 -19.12 27.15
CA LYS A 722 -25.17 -20.02 28.26
C LYS A 722 -25.39 -21.48 27.89
N ILE A 723 -24.46 -22.36 28.28
CA ILE A 723 -24.69 -23.81 28.16
C ILE A 723 -25.45 -24.34 29.37
N GLY A 724 -26.64 -24.87 29.14
CA GLY A 724 -27.57 -25.35 30.18
C GLY A 724 -28.13 -26.74 29.91
N GLU A 725 -29.09 -27.17 30.73
CA GLU A 725 -29.72 -28.49 30.59
C GLU A 725 -30.85 -28.53 29.55
N THR A 726 -31.39 -27.36 29.19
CA THR A 726 -32.49 -27.21 28.21
C THR A 726 -32.24 -26.02 27.28
N THR A 727 -32.49 -26.19 25.99
CA THR A 727 -32.45 -25.08 25.02
C THR A 727 -33.69 -24.21 25.20
N GLY A 728 -33.48 -22.90 25.42
CA GLY A 728 -34.57 -21.95 25.64
C GLY A 728 -34.13 -20.65 26.30
N GLY A 729 -35.08 -19.89 26.84
CA GLY A 729 -34.84 -18.57 27.43
C GLY A 729 -35.16 -17.42 26.48
N GLU A 730 -34.77 -16.20 26.88
CA GLU A 730 -34.94 -15.00 26.05
C GLU A 730 -34.06 -15.08 24.80
N ILE A 731 -34.50 -14.46 23.70
CA ILE A 731 -33.71 -14.35 22.48
C ILE A 731 -32.67 -13.25 22.67
N VAL A 732 -31.40 -13.63 22.58
CA VAL A 732 -30.27 -12.70 22.59
C VAL A 732 -29.85 -12.41 21.16
N GLN A 733 -29.40 -11.19 20.91
CA GLN A 733 -29.03 -10.68 19.59
C GLN A 733 -27.64 -10.06 19.62
N SER A 734 -26.95 -10.03 18.47
CA SER A 734 -25.66 -9.36 18.32
C SER A 734 -25.78 -7.83 18.38
N GLU A 735 -24.89 -7.13 19.09
CA GLU A 735 -24.81 -5.65 19.12
C GLU A 735 -23.98 -5.05 17.96
N GLY A 736 -24.12 -5.62 16.75
CA GLY A 736 -23.38 -5.21 15.55
C GLY A 736 -22.44 -6.29 15.00
N GLN A 737 -21.55 -5.91 14.08
CA GLN A 737 -20.52 -6.83 13.55
C GLN A 737 -19.59 -7.31 14.68
N ALA A 738 -18.99 -8.50 14.52
CA ALA A 738 -18.22 -9.26 15.53
C ALA A 738 -16.95 -8.58 16.13
N TRP A 739 -16.86 -7.25 16.06
CA TRP A 739 -15.86 -6.40 16.70
C TRP A 739 -16.29 -5.82 18.05
N ILE A 740 -17.57 -5.97 18.45
CA ILE A 740 -18.10 -5.42 19.70
C ILE A 740 -18.46 -6.59 20.62
N GLN A 741 -17.79 -6.68 21.77
CA GLN A 741 -18.16 -7.60 22.83
C GLN A 741 -19.51 -7.14 23.42
N ASN A 742 -20.57 -7.95 23.32
CA ASN A 742 -21.83 -7.65 23.99
C ASN A 742 -21.54 -7.53 25.50
N SER A 743 -21.72 -6.34 26.07
CA SER A 743 -21.69 -6.17 27.52
C SER A 743 -23.00 -6.70 28.09
N ILE A 744 -22.93 -7.63 29.03
CA ILE A 744 -24.09 -8.03 29.83
C ILE A 744 -24.48 -6.80 30.68
N GLN A 745 -25.66 -6.23 30.45
CA GLN A 745 -26.29 -5.27 31.37
C GLN A 745 -26.88 -5.98 32.58
#